data_AF-A0A8H5B6B8-F1
#
_entry.id   AF-A0A8H5B6B8-F1
#
_cell.length_a   1.000
_cell.length_b   1.000
_cell.length_c   1.000
_cell.angle_alpha   90.00
_cell.angle_beta   90.00
_cell.angle_gamma   90.00
#
_symmetry.space_group_name_H-M   'P 1'
#
loop_
_entity.id
_entity.type
_entity.pdbx_description
1 polymer ?
#
loop_
_entity_poly.entity_id
_entity_poly.type
_entity_poly.pdbx_seq_one_letter_code
_entity_poly.pdbx_strand_id
1 'polypeptide(L)'
;MANPQHLGSIGRVKNSRIIWHQNQTPPRREEAVQEPLLPTRTPTQPSHEVHNLSLDECSTPFPFRRPSRRLSKRARRRCHLVAFVASLGFFVCFVIPALRTEVARYKDNRHIPIPEEIVLTRCANIMSGYGRCFGQFDVDMDSAYFLARGALASGTVVVTQSDASRHLSSKMAKVTVHAVAEDPRFFNYLQVCEFKERASARAGVGIFTVPWRPRLDGHFRISIELPASMEAPLSAGEVAFDMPNFSHTFGPLWDVHFDQLNLFTSEQPIAADLLSARRASLRTSNAPIKGLFLTSEDVNLQTANSFIDVNLNIYDPQLPQSASGRPGVEATLKTTNGGKIALPNDPTPTDAPPSYDTLVSLDPSRLPLPQDSKTPTSPRYSGSSGGQLRSPSAIAGPSSPPITCASSLKGKGKINWFNFAAYRTEQDVRKTVLGLVRDLVREHHSDSAAPLGILQSCAAACESQSLSLSSLLQEKSIEGHTPLYWAIVKRRPDEDVEDTSQIPDLLIALLSHSTPLKKDTIMDIRHACLITSDQRLFQRLRMSPEFATVSGSDQMLLGVTLPHDEIEVEELPGDEGEFAVNFVIPHFQKRMMVTQEIPLEFIARSRMWKLVFAIAGQNGPFGPRLGSWTISLSLQDSSPPTWIDSRLVVVDPAVDEHPPPVSPSPGSASRSESFLQSASSTFGFPPSPRSKARPPISIRLPCRERLQSRGFQIVISLEDSPSAATLQYAGNPYIAADEKLRVRLEASLRMPEHDCIIS
;
A
#
# COMPACT_ATOMS: atom_id res chain seq x y z
N MET A 1 74.94 -10.53 9.94
CA MET A 1 75.60 -10.39 11.26
C MET A 1 75.96 -8.94 11.47
N ALA A 2 75.21 -8.21 12.30
CA ALA A 2 75.62 -7.04 13.08
C ALA A 2 74.35 -6.38 13.67
N ASN A 3 74.22 -6.47 14.99
CA ASN A 3 73.44 -5.54 15.83
C ASN A 3 74.42 -4.41 16.22
N PRO A 4 73.99 -3.16 16.53
CA PRO A 4 73.49 -2.89 17.89
C PRO A 4 72.51 -1.71 18.08
N GLN A 5 71.79 -1.83 19.22
CA GLN A 5 71.23 -0.87 20.20
C GLN A 5 71.60 0.64 20.11
N HIS A 6 70.64 1.55 20.37
CA HIS A 6 70.33 2.19 21.69
C HIS A 6 69.67 3.60 21.59
N LEU A 7 68.62 3.81 22.41
CA LEU A 7 68.16 5.02 23.14
C LEU A 7 67.82 6.36 22.43
N GLY A 8 66.62 6.88 22.76
CA GLY A 8 66.28 8.31 22.69
C GLY A 8 64.79 8.62 22.93
N SER A 9 64.42 8.92 24.19
CA SER A 9 63.11 9.47 24.58
C SER A 9 63.12 11.00 24.50
N ILE A 10 61.96 11.64 24.25
CA ILE A 10 61.47 13.01 24.58
C ILE A 10 60.42 13.35 23.49
N GLY A 11 59.21 13.89 23.70
CA GLY A 11 58.55 14.46 24.87
C GLY A 11 57.07 14.78 24.57
N ARG A 12 56.32 14.99 25.65
CA ARG A 12 54.89 15.30 25.77
C ARG A 12 54.60 16.75 25.34
N VAL A 13 53.61 16.99 24.48
CA VAL A 13 53.06 18.34 24.21
C VAL A 13 51.70 18.49 24.89
N LYS A 14 51.55 19.59 25.64
CA LYS A 14 50.38 20.00 26.41
C LYS A 14 49.35 20.70 25.52
N ASN A 15 48.07 20.41 25.76
CA ASN A 15 46.93 21.11 25.18
C ASN A 15 46.77 22.52 25.76
N SER A 16 46.57 23.49 24.86
CA SER A 16 46.25 24.89 25.15
C SER A 16 44.74 25.10 25.08
N ARG A 17 44.20 25.77 26.09
CA ARG A 17 42.78 26.10 26.30
C ARG A 17 42.55 27.51 25.72
N ILE A 18 41.61 27.68 24.80
CA ILE A 18 41.20 29.00 24.28
C ILE A 18 39.76 29.26 24.72
N ILE A 19 39.54 30.38 25.40
CA ILE A 19 38.26 30.90 25.85
C ILE A 19 37.89 32.05 24.91
N TRP A 20 36.71 32.00 24.30
CA TRP A 20 36.12 33.15 23.61
C TRP A 20 34.86 33.60 24.36
N HIS A 21 34.87 34.85 24.79
CA HIS A 21 33.68 35.62 25.16
C HIS A 21 33.20 36.36 23.91
N GLN A 22 31.90 36.28 23.59
CA GLN A 22 31.30 37.21 22.64
C GLN A 22 29.87 37.58 23.07
N ASN A 23 29.72 38.84 23.48
CA ASN A 23 28.47 39.54 23.68
C ASN A 23 27.88 39.93 22.32
N GLN A 24 26.59 39.67 22.08
CA GLN A 24 25.81 40.42 21.08
C GLN A 24 24.39 40.70 21.58
N THR A 25 24.02 41.97 21.48
CA THR A 25 22.70 42.59 21.68
C THR A 25 21.85 42.52 20.40
N PRO A 26 20.49 42.57 20.48
CA PRO A 26 19.61 42.42 19.32
C PRO A 26 19.16 43.76 18.71
N PRO A 27 18.70 43.79 17.45
CA PRO A 27 17.88 44.89 16.96
C PRO A 27 16.39 44.54 16.85
N ARG A 28 15.62 45.61 16.66
CA ARG A 28 14.24 45.86 17.04
C ARG A 28 13.34 45.95 15.80
N ARG A 29 12.11 45.45 15.95
CA ARG A 29 10.80 45.81 15.33
C ARG A 29 10.72 47.00 14.36
N GLU A 30 9.97 46.80 13.28
CA GLU A 30 8.95 47.63 12.57
C GLU A 30 8.52 46.79 11.33
N GLU A 31 7.32 46.76 10.76
CA GLU A 31 6.14 47.63 10.72
C GLU A 31 4.93 46.82 10.21
N ALA A 32 3.71 47.29 10.50
CA ALA A 32 2.43 46.65 10.14
C ALA A 32 1.87 47.21 8.82
N VAL A 33 1.20 46.36 8.03
CA VAL A 33 0.36 46.79 6.90
C VAL A 33 -1.02 46.13 7.03
N GLN A 34 -2.06 46.98 7.04
CA GLN A 34 -3.49 46.67 7.06
C GLN A 34 -4.01 46.45 5.63
N GLU A 35 -4.96 45.53 5.46
CA GLU A 35 -5.94 45.53 4.36
C GLU A 35 -7.26 44.81 4.75
N PRO A 36 -8.37 45.03 4.02
CA PRO A 36 -9.68 45.31 4.64
C PRO A 36 -10.76 44.23 4.49
N LEU A 37 -11.80 44.39 5.33
CA LEU A 37 -13.04 43.61 5.47
C LEU A 37 -14.06 43.83 4.34
N LEU A 38 -14.86 42.79 4.01
CA LEU A 38 -16.29 42.84 3.57
C LEU A 38 -16.86 41.40 3.33
N PRO A 39 -18.20 41.16 3.24
CA PRO A 39 -18.97 40.59 4.35
C PRO A 39 -19.70 39.26 4.04
N THR A 40 -20.03 38.50 5.09
CA THR A 40 -20.85 37.28 5.05
C THR A 40 -22.31 37.57 5.36
N ARG A 41 -23.24 36.95 4.61
CA ARG A 41 -24.70 37.08 4.73
C ARG A 41 -25.29 35.71 5.05
N THR A 42 -25.91 35.57 6.23
CA THR A 42 -26.68 34.39 6.66
C THR A 42 -28.14 34.46 6.19
N PRO A 43 -28.82 33.29 6.07
CA PRO A 43 -30.11 33.19 6.75
C PRO A 43 -30.43 31.79 7.34
N THR A 44 -30.76 31.81 8.64
CA THR A 44 -31.88 31.13 9.33
C THR A 44 -32.45 29.79 8.81
N GLN A 45 -32.41 28.79 9.70
CA GLN A 45 -33.14 27.52 9.66
C GLN A 45 -34.27 27.51 10.71
N PRO A 46 -35.40 26.80 10.49
CA PRO A 46 -36.32 26.42 11.55
C PRO A 46 -36.25 24.92 11.86
N SER A 47 -36.38 24.63 13.16
CA SER A 47 -36.42 23.32 13.80
C SER A 47 -37.73 22.56 13.57
N HIS A 48 -37.66 21.22 13.41
CA HIS A 48 -38.76 20.33 13.81
C HIS A 48 -38.26 18.90 14.14
N GLU A 49 -38.62 18.46 15.34
CA GLU A 49 -38.61 17.08 15.86
C GLU A 49 -39.39 16.10 14.97
N VAL A 50 -39.05 14.78 15.04
CA VAL A 50 -39.94 13.71 15.54
C VAL A 50 -39.50 12.27 15.14
N HIS A 51 -39.45 11.40 16.17
CA HIS A 51 -39.69 9.94 16.32
C HIS A 51 -38.98 8.83 15.49
N ASN A 52 -38.29 7.98 16.26
CA ASN A 52 -37.88 6.59 15.98
C ASN A 52 -39.07 5.61 15.92
N LEU A 53 -39.05 4.67 14.97
CA LEU A 53 -39.72 3.37 15.10
C LEU A 53 -38.87 2.24 14.48
N SER A 54 -38.62 1.23 15.31
CA SER A 54 -37.96 -0.05 15.03
C SER A 54 -38.95 -1.04 14.41
N LEU A 55 -38.45 -1.94 13.54
CA LEU A 55 -39.15 -3.14 13.09
C LEU A 55 -38.16 -4.30 12.94
N ASP A 56 -38.27 -5.26 13.87
CA ASP A 56 -37.87 -6.66 13.71
C ASP A 56 -38.99 -7.43 12.97
N GLU A 57 -38.63 -8.38 12.11
CA GLU A 57 -38.99 -9.82 12.24
C GLU A 57 -38.84 -10.65 10.94
N CYS A 58 -38.07 -11.74 11.09
CA CYS A 58 -38.44 -13.14 10.85
C CYS A 58 -38.80 -13.68 9.45
N SER A 59 -38.11 -14.75 9.04
CA SER A 59 -38.53 -15.63 7.93
C SER A 59 -38.19 -17.11 8.19
N THR A 60 -39.17 -17.98 7.97
CA THR A 60 -39.10 -19.46 7.99
C THR A 60 -39.37 -20.03 6.59
N PRO A 61 -38.88 -21.23 6.20
CA PRO A 61 -39.14 -21.81 4.88
C PRO A 61 -40.00 -23.09 4.88
N PHE A 62 -40.78 -23.26 3.80
CA PHE A 62 -41.54 -24.47 3.42
C PHE A 62 -40.83 -25.30 2.33
N PRO A 63 -41.05 -26.64 2.25
CA PRO A 63 -40.41 -27.50 1.24
C PRO A 63 -41.32 -27.94 0.08
N PHE A 64 -40.73 -28.12 -1.10
CA PHE A 64 -41.38 -28.60 -2.34
C PHE A 64 -41.07 -30.08 -2.64
N ARG A 65 -42.10 -30.86 -3.03
CA ARG A 65 -42.04 -32.27 -3.46
C ARG A 65 -41.78 -32.40 -4.98
N ARG A 66 -41.01 -33.42 -5.39
CA ARG A 66 -40.90 -33.93 -6.79
C ARG A 66 -41.18 -35.44 -6.88
N PRO A 67 -41.66 -35.95 -8.04
CA PRO A 67 -42.18 -37.32 -8.18
C PRO A 67 -41.11 -38.37 -8.51
N SER A 68 -41.33 -39.58 -7.99
CA SER A 68 -40.41 -40.72 -7.99
C SER A 68 -40.68 -41.69 -9.15
N ARG A 69 -39.68 -41.89 -10.02
CA ARG A 69 -39.58 -43.09 -10.87
C ARG A 69 -39.06 -44.25 -10.02
N ARG A 70 -39.88 -45.28 -9.84
CA ARG A 70 -39.56 -46.50 -9.09
C ARG A 70 -38.68 -47.44 -9.91
N LEU A 71 -37.38 -47.16 -9.94
CA LEU A 71 -36.36 -48.18 -10.15
C LEU A 71 -35.97 -48.77 -8.79
N SER A 72 -35.91 -50.10 -8.70
CA SER A 72 -35.67 -50.91 -7.50
C SER A 72 -34.61 -50.28 -6.58
N LYS A 73 -35.06 -49.71 -5.45
CA LYS A 73 -34.19 -49.10 -4.42
C LYS A 73 -33.13 -50.08 -3.90
N ARG A 74 -33.37 -51.40 -4.02
CA ARG A 74 -32.41 -52.44 -3.62
C ARG A 74 -31.23 -52.57 -4.60
N ALA A 75 -31.46 -52.40 -5.91
CA ALA A 75 -30.39 -52.46 -6.91
C ALA A 75 -29.45 -51.25 -6.79
N ARG A 76 -30.02 -50.04 -6.59
CA ARG A 76 -29.21 -48.82 -6.41
C ARG A 76 -28.34 -48.87 -5.16
N ARG A 77 -28.88 -49.36 -4.04
CA ARG A 77 -28.10 -49.51 -2.79
C ARG A 77 -26.94 -50.51 -2.95
N ARG A 78 -27.14 -51.60 -3.69
CA ARG A 78 -26.07 -52.57 -3.97
C ARG A 78 -24.98 -51.99 -4.88
N CYS A 79 -25.35 -51.27 -5.95
CA CYS A 79 -24.35 -50.59 -6.80
C CYS A 79 -23.57 -49.51 -6.04
N HIS A 80 -24.23 -48.70 -5.20
CA HIS A 80 -23.52 -47.69 -4.40
C HIS A 80 -22.56 -48.33 -3.38
N LEU A 81 -22.94 -49.45 -2.76
CA LEU A 81 -22.06 -50.16 -1.83
C LEU A 81 -20.84 -50.76 -2.56
N VAL A 82 -21.04 -51.39 -3.72
CA VAL A 82 -19.93 -51.93 -4.52
C VAL A 82 -19.00 -50.82 -5.01
N ALA A 83 -19.55 -49.70 -5.49
CA ALA A 83 -18.74 -48.54 -5.89
C ALA A 83 -17.96 -47.95 -4.71
N PHE A 84 -18.58 -47.84 -3.53
CA PHE A 84 -17.92 -47.33 -2.33
C PHE A 84 -16.78 -48.25 -1.87
N VAL A 85 -16.99 -49.57 -1.86
CA VAL A 85 -15.95 -50.55 -1.50
C VAL A 85 -14.81 -50.54 -2.51
N ALA A 86 -15.12 -50.43 -3.81
CA ALA A 86 -14.09 -50.32 -4.86
C ALA A 86 -13.28 -49.02 -4.74
N SER A 87 -13.93 -47.88 -4.48
CA SER A 87 -13.25 -46.60 -4.24
C SER A 87 -12.42 -46.61 -2.97
N LEU A 88 -12.91 -47.22 -1.89
CA LEU A 88 -12.16 -47.37 -0.64
C LEU A 88 -10.95 -48.29 -0.84
N GLY A 89 -11.11 -49.39 -1.56
CA GLY A 89 -10.01 -50.27 -1.94
C GLY A 89 -8.97 -49.57 -2.80
N PHE A 90 -9.39 -48.78 -3.80
CA PHE A 90 -8.48 -47.98 -4.61
C PHE A 90 -7.71 -46.95 -3.78
N PHE A 91 -8.41 -46.25 -2.88
CA PHE A 91 -7.80 -45.26 -2.00
C PHE A 91 -6.78 -45.91 -1.05
N VAL A 92 -7.13 -47.03 -0.43
CA VAL A 92 -6.26 -47.72 0.53
C VAL A 92 -5.08 -48.41 -0.15
N CYS A 93 -5.26 -48.99 -1.34
CA CYS A 93 -4.21 -49.75 -2.03
C CYS A 93 -3.30 -48.90 -2.92
N PHE A 94 -3.78 -47.76 -3.44
CA PHE A 94 -3.00 -46.94 -4.36
C PHE A 94 -2.69 -45.56 -3.80
N VAL A 95 -3.69 -44.87 -3.23
CA VAL A 95 -3.50 -43.49 -2.74
C VAL A 95 -2.70 -43.47 -1.43
N ILE A 96 -3.03 -44.32 -0.45
CA ILE A 96 -2.29 -44.35 0.81
C ILE A 96 -0.81 -44.74 0.61
N PRO A 97 -0.46 -45.76 -0.19
CA PRO A 97 0.96 -46.08 -0.44
C PRO A 97 1.67 -44.98 -1.22
N ALA A 98 1.04 -44.36 -2.23
CA ALA A 98 1.62 -43.23 -2.95
C ALA A 98 1.84 -42.00 -2.07
N LEU A 99 0.89 -41.71 -1.17
CA LEU A 99 1.06 -40.67 -0.15
C LEU A 99 2.11 -41.06 0.87
N ARG A 100 2.22 -42.34 1.26
CA ARG A 100 3.26 -42.80 2.19
C ARG A 100 4.65 -42.73 1.56
N THR A 101 4.82 -43.04 0.28
CA THR A 101 6.10 -42.92 -0.41
C THR A 101 6.50 -41.46 -0.60
N GLU A 102 5.56 -40.57 -0.94
CA GLU A 102 5.82 -39.12 -0.98
C GLU A 102 6.12 -38.54 0.41
N VAL A 103 5.36 -38.92 1.44
CA VAL A 103 5.61 -38.49 2.84
C VAL A 103 6.91 -39.08 3.39
N ALA A 104 7.27 -40.31 3.01
CA ALA A 104 8.55 -40.93 3.40
C ALA A 104 9.74 -40.27 2.71
N ARG A 105 9.62 -39.86 1.43
CA ARG A 105 10.62 -39.00 0.76
C ARG A 105 10.76 -37.65 1.45
N TYR A 106 9.66 -37.08 1.94
CA TYR A 106 9.65 -35.82 2.68
C TYR A 106 10.27 -35.88 4.08
N LYS A 107 10.39 -37.08 4.68
CA LYS A 107 10.65 -37.19 6.11
C LYS A 107 12.12 -37.18 6.53
N ASP A 108 13.10 -37.36 5.63
CA ASP A 108 14.48 -37.50 6.13
C ASP A 108 15.64 -37.08 5.23
N ASN A 109 15.41 -36.78 3.94
CA ASN A 109 16.52 -36.21 3.18
C ASN A 109 16.65 -34.74 3.56
N ARG A 110 17.54 -34.39 4.49
CA ARG A 110 18.01 -33.00 4.67
C ARG A 110 19.25 -32.72 3.81
N HIS A 111 19.53 -33.59 2.86
CA HIS A 111 20.65 -33.45 1.97
C HIS A 111 20.41 -32.26 1.04
N ILE A 112 21.19 -31.20 1.25
CA ILE A 112 21.22 -30.03 0.39
C ILE A 112 22.20 -30.36 -0.73
N PRO A 113 21.74 -30.49 -1.99
CA PRO A 113 22.62 -30.84 -3.09
C PRO A 113 23.58 -29.69 -3.39
N ILE A 114 24.87 -29.94 -3.22
CA ILE A 114 25.95 -29.04 -3.61
C ILE A 114 26.49 -29.55 -4.95
N PRO A 115 26.55 -28.72 -6.00
CA PRO A 115 27.13 -29.11 -7.29
C PRO A 115 28.56 -29.65 -7.12
N GLU A 116 28.92 -30.69 -7.86
CA GLU A 116 30.22 -31.35 -7.72
C GLU A 116 31.40 -30.45 -8.11
N GLU A 117 31.14 -29.41 -8.92
CA GLU A 117 32.15 -28.43 -9.31
C GLU A 117 32.50 -27.46 -8.19
N ILE A 118 31.78 -27.49 -7.06
CA ILE A 118 31.89 -26.50 -5.99
C ILE A 118 32.52 -27.10 -4.74
N VAL A 119 33.44 -26.36 -4.14
CA VAL A 119 34.02 -26.67 -2.83
C VAL A 119 33.62 -25.57 -1.86
N LEU A 120 32.86 -25.93 -0.83
CA LEU A 120 32.49 -25.00 0.24
C LEU A 120 33.70 -24.73 1.14
N THR A 121 33.99 -23.47 1.44
CA THR A 121 35.12 -23.06 2.28
C THR A 121 34.65 -22.68 3.68
N ARG A 122 33.74 -21.71 3.79
CA ARG A 122 33.25 -21.18 5.06
C ARG A 122 31.73 -21.03 5.00
N CYS A 123 31.02 -21.66 5.91
CA CYS A 123 29.57 -21.52 6.01
C CYS A 123 29.17 -20.56 7.14
N ALA A 124 28.14 -19.75 6.90
CA ALA A 124 27.53 -18.97 7.97
C ALA A 124 26.96 -19.93 9.01
N ASN A 125 27.18 -19.62 10.29
CA ASN A 125 26.50 -20.34 11.36
C ASN A 125 25.06 -19.86 11.44
N ILE A 126 24.18 -20.62 10.80
CA ILE A 126 22.75 -20.36 10.74
C ILE A 126 22.14 -20.84 12.06
N MET A 127 22.37 -20.08 13.13
CA MET A 127 21.69 -20.35 14.39
C MET A 127 20.23 -19.90 14.27
N SER A 128 19.31 -20.76 14.69
CA SER A 128 17.85 -20.57 14.66
C SER A 128 17.38 -19.53 15.71
N GLY A 129 17.90 -18.31 15.61
CA GLY A 129 17.43 -17.17 16.40
C GLY A 129 16.30 -16.45 15.66
N TYR A 130 15.07 -16.55 16.17
CA TYR A 130 13.95 -15.62 15.89
C TYR A 130 13.60 -15.35 14.42
N GLY A 131 13.54 -16.39 13.57
CA GLY A 131 13.04 -16.20 12.21
C GLY A 131 13.99 -15.44 11.28
N ARG A 132 15.24 -15.16 11.71
CA ARG A 132 16.25 -14.47 10.89
C ARG A 132 17.62 -15.10 11.04
N CYS A 133 18.28 -15.34 9.91
CA CYS A 133 19.69 -15.72 9.86
C CYS A 133 20.51 -14.64 9.15
N PHE A 134 21.75 -14.46 9.60
CA PHE A 134 22.70 -13.50 9.08
C PHE A 134 24.04 -14.19 8.77
N GLY A 135 24.60 -13.90 7.60
CA GLY A 135 25.96 -14.28 7.23
C GLY A 135 26.68 -13.09 6.59
N GLN A 136 27.94 -12.89 6.95
CA GLN A 136 28.80 -11.87 6.34
C GLN A 136 30.06 -12.53 5.78
N PHE A 137 30.41 -12.15 4.55
CA PHE A 137 31.54 -12.65 3.79
C PHE A 137 32.26 -11.49 3.14
N ASP A 138 33.57 -11.65 2.92
CA ASP A 138 34.36 -10.72 2.13
C ASP A 138 34.74 -11.45 0.84
N VAL A 139 34.35 -10.91 -0.31
CA VAL A 139 34.51 -11.56 -1.62
C VAL A 139 35.40 -10.72 -2.51
N ASP A 140 36.42 -11.34 -3.11
CA ASP A 140 37.27 -10.68 -4.09
C ASP A 140 36.50 -10.42 -5.39
N MET A 141 36.43 -9.15 -5.80
CA MET A 141 35.70 -8.71 -6.98
C MET A 141 36.42 -8.98 -8.31
N ASP A 142 37.66 -9.48 -8.29
CA ASP A 142 38.35 -9.88 -9.52
C ASP A 142 37.74 -11.14 -10.17
N SER A 143 37.10 -12.02 -9.39
CA SER A 143 36.47 -13.26 -9.87
C SER A 143 35.24 -13.68 -9.06
N ALA A 144 34.42 -12.69 -8.66
CA ALA A 144 33.27 -12.90 -7.77
C ALA A 144 32.16 -13.73 -8.45
N TYR A 145 31.68 -14.78 -7.76
CA TYR A 145 30.59 -15.62 -8.24
C TYR A 145 29.51 -15.84 -7.18
N PHE A 146 28.28 -15.45 -7.50
CA PHE A 146 27.11 -15.60 -6.64
C PHE A 146 26.17 -16.65 -7.19
N LEU A 147 25.79 -17.61 -6.35
CA LEU A 147 25.05 -18.79 -6.76
C LEU A 147 23.86 -19.06 -5.84
N ALA A 148 22.71 -19.38 -6.42
CA ALA A 148 21.58 -19.94 -5.68
C ALA A 148 21.09 -21.27 -6.28
N ARG A 149 20.91 -22.26 -5.42
CA ARG A 149 20.40 -23.60 -5.78
C ARG A 149 19.32 -24.07 -4.81
N GLY A 150 18.38 -24.86 -5.35
CA GLY A 150 17.25 -25.42 -4.63
C GLY A 150 16.00 -24.55 -4.67
N ALA A 151 14.90 -25.10 -4.19
CA ALA A 151 13.56 -24.58 -4.48
C ALA A 151 13.09 -23.48 -3.52
N LEU A 152 13.82 -23.27 -2.41
CA LEU A 152 13.59 -22.21 -1.43
C LEU A 152 14.52 -21.01 -1.62
N ALA A 153 15.53 -21.12 -2.48
CA ALA A 153 16.47 -20.04 -2.75
C ALA A 153 15.81 -18.97 -3.61
N SER A 154 15.10 -18.04 -2.97
CA SER A 154 14.44 -16.89 -3.60
C SER A 154 14.60 -15.63 -2.77
N GLY A 155 14.75 -14.48 -3.43
CA GLY A 155 15.07 -13.27 -2.69
C GLY A 155 15.37 -12.03 -3.52
N THR A 156 16.09 -11.10 -2.91
CA THR A 156 16.56 -9.85 -3.51
C THR A 156 18.07 -9.70 -3.33
N VAL A 157 18.78 -9.37 -4.40
CA VAL A 157 20.18 -8.94 -4.40
C VAL A 157 20.23 -7.44 -4.61
N VAL A 158 20.90 -6.74 -3.71
CA VAL A 158 21.11 -5.29 -3.76
C VAL A 158 22.61 -5.05 -3.80
N VAL A 159 23.08 -4.39 -4.86
CA VAL A 159 24.48 -4.03 -5.05
C VAL A 159 24.61 -2.52 -4.86
N THR A 160 25.39 -2.10 -3.87
CA THR A 160 25.61 -0.69 -3.52
C THR A 160 27.09 -0.42 -3.36
N GLN A 161 27.49 0.85 -3.50
CA GLN A 161 28.83 1.30 -3.15
C GLN A 161 28.82 1.90 -1.74
N SER A 162 29.86 1.68 -0.95
CA SER A 162 29.97 2.20 0.40
C SER A 162 30.25 3.71 0.38
N ASP A 163 29.46 4.52 1.09
CA ASP A 163 29.75 5.96 1.26
C ASP A 163 30.97 6.21 2.17
N ALA A 164 31.31 5.23 3.00
CA ALA A 164 32.41 5.35 3.94
C ALA A 164 33.74 5.28 3.20
N SER A 165 34.41 6.43 3.07
CA SER A 165 35.79 6.59 2.59
C SER A 165 36.82 5.96 3.54
N ARG A 166 36.65 4.68 3.90
CA ARG A 166 37.68 3.93 4.61
C ARG A 166 38.69 3.47 3.57
N HIS A 167 39.96 3.78 3.83
CA HIS A 167 41.17 3.39 3.10
C HIS A 167 41.38 1.86 3.01
N LEU A 168 40.36 1.10 2.63
CA LEU A 168 40.49 -0.30 2.31
C LEU A 168 40.78 -0.35 0.81
N SER A 169 42.07 -0.29 0.46
CA SER A 169 42.60 -0.52 -0.91
C SER A 169 42.35 -1.94 -1.43
N SER A 170 41.51 -2.72 -0.75
CA SER A 170 41.19 -4.08 -1.09
C SER A 170 39.99 -4.10 -2.02
N LYS A 171 40.09 -4.78 -3.18
CA LYS A 171 38.98 -5.12 -4.09
C LYS A 171 37.97 -6.12 -3.48
N MET A 172 37.84 -6.13 -2.16
CA MET A 172 36.99 -7.03 -1.42
C MET A 172 35.63 -6.35 -1.25
N ALA A 173 34.59 -6.95 -1.81
CA ALA A 173 33.22 -6.57 -1.51
C ALA A 173 32.76 -7.22 -0.21
N LYS A 174 32.06 -6.44 0.60
CA LYS A 174 31.40 -6.95 1.80
C LYS A 174 30.03 -7.48 1.41
N VAL A 175 29.85 -8.79 1.53
CA VAL A 175 28.61 -9.48 1.16
C VAL A 175 27.87 -9.87 2.43
N THR A 176 26.66 -9.37 2.56
CA THR A 176 25.79 -9.61 3.71
C THR A 176 24.54 -10.34 3.27
N VAL A 177 24.32 -11.55 3.80
CA VAL A 177 23.16 -12.39 3.49
C VAL A 177 22.23 -12.42 4.69
N HIS A 178 21.02 -11.91 4.53
CA HIS A 178 19.92 -12.02 5.48
C HIS A 178 18.90 -13.02 4.97
N ALA A 179 18.61 -14.06 5.73
CA ALA A 179 17.49 -14.96 5.46
C ALA A 179 16.38 -14.68 6.47
N VAL A 180 15.17 -14.38 5.99
CA VAL A 180 14.00 -14.06 6.82
C VAL A 180 12.93 -15.11 6.56
N ALA A 181 12.39 -15.71 7.61
CA ALA A 181 11.31 -16.69 7.52
C ALA A 181 10.42 -16.62 8.76
N GLU A 182 9.12 -16.83 8.57
CA GLU A 182 8.16 -16.89 9.68
C GLU A 182 8.36 -18.15 10.53
N ASP A 183 8.65 -19.28 9.87
CA ASP A 183 8.88 -20.55 10.53
C ASP A 183 10.40 -20.81 10.72
N PRO A 184 10.91 -20.89 11.95
CA PRO A 184 12.33 -21.16 12.21
C PRO A 184 12.82 -22.49 11.62
N ARG A 185 11.93 -23.43 11.29
CA ARG A 185 12.30 -24.68 10.62
C ARG A 185 12.83 -24.45 9.21
N PHE A 186 12.52 -23.32 8.56
CA PHE A 186 13.06 -22.93 7.26
C PHE A 186 14.60 -23.02 7.25
N PHE A 187 15.25 -22.57 8.32
CA PHE A 187 16.71 -22.55 8.43
C PHE A 187 17.36 -23.94 8.48
N ASN A 188 16.59 -24.99 8.76
CA ASN A 188 17.10 -26.36 8.72
C ASN A 188 17.23 -26.92 7.28
N TYR A 189 16.70 -26.20 6.29
CA TYR A 189 16.63 -26.62 4.89
C TYR A 189 17.49 -25.77 3.96
N LEU A 190 18.38 -24.95 4.52
CA LEU A 190 19.24 -24.06 3.77
C LEU A 190 20.64 -23.99 4.37
N GLN A 191 21.60 -23.65 3.52
CA GLN A 191 22.98 -23.43 3.87
C GLN A 191 23.51 -22.25 3.06
N VAL A 192 24.18 -21.31 3.72
CA VAL A 192 24.81 -20.16 3.10
C VAL A 192 26.30 -20.26 3.33
N CYS A 193 27.08 -20.35 2.26
CA CYS A 193 28.52 -20.54 2.37
C CYS A 193 29.28 -19.74 1.33
N GLU A 194 30.49 -19.36 1.71
CA GLU A 194 31.57 -19.09 0.78
C GLU A 194 31.97 -20.38 0.07
N PHE A 195 32.26 -20.28 -1.22
CA PHE A 195 32.69 -21.40 -2.04
C PHE A 195 33.74 -21.01 -3.08
N LYS A 196 34.41 -22.04 -3.60
CA LYS A 196 35.34 -21.96 -4.74
C LYS A 196 34.91 -22.95 -5.81
N GLU A 197 34.93 -22.52 -7.07
CA GLU A 197 34.72 -23.42 -8.20
C GLU A 197 36.01 -24.23 -8.44
N ARG A 198 35.91 -25.53 -8.75
CA ARG A 198 37.08 -26.40 -8.96
C ARG A 198 37.76 -26.14 -10.29
N ALA A 199 36.97 -25.85 -11.32
CA ALA A 199 37.44 -25.72 -12.69
C ALA A 199 37.94 -24.31 -13.01
N SER A 200 37.54 -23.31 -12.22
CA SER A 200 37.87 -21.90 -12.44
C SER A 200 38.45 -21.29 -11.16
N ALA A 201 39.12 -20.15 -11.27
CA ALA A 201 39.59 -19.40 -10.10
C ALA A 201 38.47 -18.53 -9.47
N ARG A 202 37.19 -18.85 -9.73
CA ARG A 202 36.06 -18.08 -9.19
C ARG A 202 35.75 -18.49 -7.75
N ALA A 203 35.44 -17.48 -6.96
CA ALA A 203 35.02 -17.65 -5.58
C ALA A 203 33.88 -16.70 -5.26
N GLY A 204 33.06 -17.04 -4.28
CA GLY A 204 32.01 -16.13 -3.82
C GLY A 204 31.04 -16.81 -2.88
N VAL A 205 29.79 -16.35 -2.88
CA VAL A 205 28.79 -16.75 -1.87
C VAL A 205 27.65 -17.51 -2.54
N GLY A 206 27.37 -18.69 -2.00
CA GLY A 206 26.34 -19.61 -2.45
C GLY A 206 25.23 -19.79 -1.42
N ILE A 207 23.99 -19.78 -1.90
CA ILE A 207 22.79 -20.14 -1.15
C ILE A 207 22.30 -21.49 -1.67
N PHE A 208 22.39 -22.51 -0.83
CA PHE A 208 21.99 -23.87 -1.16
C PHE A 208 20.80 -24.27 -0.32
N THR A 209 19.72 -24.68 -0.97
CA THR A 209 18.49 -25.11 -0.32
C THR A 209 18.09 -26.49 -0.83
N VAL A 210 17.19 -27.14 -0.11
CA VAL A 210 16.63 -28.41 -0.56
C VAL A 210 15.87 -28.28 -1.91
N PRO A 211 15.89 -29.31 -2.78
CA PRO A 211 15.29 -29.23 -4.10
C PRO A 211 13.76 -29.35 -4.12
N TRP A 212 13.13 -29.77 -3.01
CA TRP A 212 11.66 -29.73 -2.87
C TRP A 212 11.22 -28.44 -2.16
N ARG A 213 9.99 -27.99 -2.41
CA ARG A 213 9.40 -26.84 -1.70
C ARG A 213 8.62 -27.32 -0.48
N PRO A 214 9.21 -27.37 0.74
CA PRO A 214 8.37 -27.46 1.93
C PRO A 214 7.41 -26.26 1.96
N ARG A 215 6.28 -26.41 2.67
CA ARG A 215 5.32 -25.31 2.92
C ARG A 215 5.88 -24.34 3.96
N LEU A 216 7.05 -23.79 3.67
CA LEU A 216 7.77 -22.85 4.51
C LEU A 216 8.09 -21.66 3.63
N ASP A 217 7.57 -20.51 4.00
CA ASP A 217 7.85 -19.26 3.31
C ASP A 217 9.07 -18.61 3.94
N GLY A 218 10.04 -18.28 3.09
CA GLY A 218 11.26 -17.59 3.48
C GLY A 218 11.82 -16.81 2.30
N HIS A 219 12.52 -15.74 2.62
CA HIS A 219 13.05 -14.79 1.64
C HIS A 219 14.47 -14.39 2.01
N PHE A 220 15.35 -14.34 1.03
CA PHE A 220 16.74 -13.90 1.19
C PHE A 220 16.92 -12.44 0.77
N ARG A 221 17.64 -11.64 1.54
CA ARG A 221 18.13 -10.32 1.14
C ARG A 221 19.65 -10.32 1.18
N ILE A 222 20.26 -10.21 0.01
CA ILE A 222 21.71 -10.17 -0.17
C ILE A 222 22.08 -8.71 -0.44
N SER A 223 22.95 -8.16 0.38
CA SER A 223 23.50 -6.80 0.21
C SER A 223 24.99 -6.93 -0.10
N ILE A 224 25.39 -6.48 -1.29
CA ILE A 224 26.78 -6.50 -1.76
C ILE A 224 27.26 -5.06 -1.73
N GLU A 225 28.11 -4.75 -0.77
CA GLU A 225 28.68 -3.42 -0.55
C GLU A 225 30.08 -3.38 -1.18
N LEU A 226 30.20 -2.67 -2.31
CA LEU A 226 31.45 -2.46 -3.03
C LEU A 226 32.23 -1.30 -2.41
N PRO A 227 33.56 -1.39 -2.30
CA PRO A 227 34.36 -0.30 -1.76
C PRO A 227 34.31 0.95 -2.65
N ALA A 228 34.22 2.13 -2.04
CA ALA A 228 34.45 3.38 -2.75
C ALA A 228 35.96 3.61 -2.95
N SER A 229 36.33 4.07 -4.15
CA SER A 229 37.71 4.41 -4.48
C SER A 229 37.77 5.89 -4.87
N MET A 230 38.59 6.67 -4.16
CA MET A 230 38.72 8.11 -4.44
C MET A 230 39.70 8.43 -5.58
N GLU A 231 40.61 7.51 -5.91
CA GLU A 231 41.70 7.77 -6.86
C GLU A 231 41.34 7.40 -8.30
N ALA A 232 40.61 6.29 -8.47
CA ALA A 232 40.19 5.77 -9.77
C ALA A 232 38.94 4.89 -9.61
N PRO A 233 38.08 4.79 -10.63
CA PRO A 233 36.96 3.85 -10.61
C PRO A 233 37.45 2.44 -10.27
N LEU A 234 36.74 1.78 -9.34
CA LEU A 234 36.99 0.41 -8.95
C LEU A 234 36.76 -0.50 -10.16
N SER A 235 37.84 -1.07 -10.69
CA SER A 235 37.76 -2.11 -11.72
C SER A 235 37.46 -3.45 -11.05
N ALA A 236 36.20 -3.88 -11.11
CA ALA A 236 35.81 -5.25 -10.77
C ALA A 236 36.06 -6.15 -11.98
N GLY A 237 36.62 -7.35 -11.78
CA GLY A 237 36.98 -8.26 -12.86
C GLY A 237 35.76 -8.97 -13.46
N GLU A 238 35.78 -10.31 -13.40
CA GLU A 238 34.63 -11.11 -13.84
C GLU A 238 33.67 -11.35 -12.68
N VAL A 239 32.47 -10.77 -12.77
CA VAL A 239 31.41 -10.93 -11.78
C VAL A 239 30.24 -11.68 -12.39
N ALA A 240 29.84 -12.78 -11.74
CA ALA A 240 28.75 -13.62 -12.21
C ALA A 240 27.66 -13.82 -11.14
N PHE A 241 26.41 -13.80 -11.56
CA PHE A 241 25.22 -14.10 -10.76
C PHE A 241 24.41 -15.20 -11.45
N ASP A 242 24.29 -16.36 -10.81
CA ASP A 242 23.40 -17.44 -11.21
C ASP A 242 22.38 -17.67 -10.10
N MET A 243 21.34 -16.84 -10.11
CA MET A 243 20.35 -16.75 -9.03
C MET A 243 18.91 -16.67 -9.59
N PRO A 244 18.34 -17.82 -10.05
CA PRO A 244 17.11 -17.86 -10.85
C PRO A 244 15.87 -17.19 -10.24
N ASN A 245 15.74 -17.21 -8.91
CA ASN A 245 14.58 -16.64 -8.21
C ASN A 245 14.94 -15.38 -7.41
N PHE A 246 15.94 -14.62 -7.87
CA PHE A 246 16.37 -13.41 -7.20
C PHE A 246 16.17 -12.17 -8.07
N SER A 247 15.56 -11.14 -7.49
CA SER A 247 15.51 -9.81 -8.11
C SER A 247 16.85 -9.13 -7.89
N HIS A 248 17.38 -8.45 -8.90
CA HIS A 248 18.67 -7.77 -8.79
C HIS A 248 18.46 -6.27 -8.90
N THR A 249 19.01 -5.52 -7.95
CA THR A 249 18.98 -4.06 -7.94
C THR A 249 20.40 -3.54 -7.79
N PHE A 250 20.86 -2.82 -8.81
CA PHE A 250 22.13 -2.09 -8.77
C PHE A 250 21.83 -0.64 -8.46
N GLY A 251 22.32 -0.15 -7.32
CA GLY A 251 22.23 1.25 -6.97
C GLY A 251 23.14 2.12 -7.84
N PRO A 252 23.37 3.38 -7.44
CA PRO A 252 24.31 4.26 -8.12
C PRO A 252 25.75 3.75 -7.94
N LEU A 253 26.34 3.18 -8.99
CA LEU A 253 27.71 2.66 -9.00
C LEU A 253 28.64 3.56 -9.84
N TRP A 254 28.70 4.85 -9.51
CA TRP A 254 29.42 5.86 -10.31
C TRP A 254 30.90 5.55 -10.48
N ASP A 255 31.53 5.05 -9.42
CA ASP A 255 32.97 4.78 -9.38
C ASP A 255 33.28 3.28 -9.43
N VAL A 256 32.43 2.48 -10.08
CA VAL A 256 32.68 1.04 -10.30
C VAL A 256 32.53 0.72 -11.78
N HIS A 257 33.53 0.05 -12.32
CA HIS A 257 33.53 -0.48 -13.68
C HIS A 257 33.73 -2.00 -13.65
N PHE A 258 32.78 -2.75 -14.22
CA PHE A 258 32.91 -4.20 -14.33
C PHE A 258 33.59 -4.60 -15.64
N ASP A 259 34.68 -5.34 -15.61
CA ASP A 259 35.31 -5.85 -16.84
C ASP A 259 34.37 -6.84 -17.55
N GLN A 260 33.72 -7.72 -16.79
CA GLN A 260 32.70 -8.61 -17.31
C GLN A 260 31.62 -8.88 -16.26
N LEU A 261 30.37 -8.58 -16.61
CA LEU A 261 29.20 -8.86 -15.79
C LEU A 261 28.28 -9.87 -16.47
N ASN A 262 28.11 -11.03 -15.84
CA ASN A 262 27.18 -12.06 -16.29
C ASN A 262 26.06 -12.23 -15.26
N LEU A 263 24.81 -11.98 -15.63
CA LEU A 263 23.68 -12.08 -14.71
C LEU A 263 22.58 -12.95 -15.32
N PHE A 264 22.20 -14.00 -14.58
CA PHE A 264 21.08 -14.86 -14.91
C PHE A 264 20.06 -14.92 -13.76
N THR A 265 18.81 -14.60 -14.11
CA THR A 265 17.63 -14.81 -13.27
C THR A 265 16.52 -15.44 -14.13
N SER A 266 15.41 -15.85 -13.55
CA SER A 266 14.29 -16.46 -14.29
C SER A 266 13.01 -15.68 -14.08
N GLU A 267 12.58 -15.50 -12.83
CA GLU A 267 11.24 -14.96 -12.52
C GLU A 267 11.25 -13.54 -11.96
N GLN A 268 12.43 -12.99 -11.70
CA GLN A 268 12.56 -11.76 -10.93
C GLN A 268 13.27 -10.64 -11.72
N PRO A 269 12.89 -9.38 -11.51
CA PRO A 269 13.35 -8.27 -12.33
C PRO A 269 14.83 -7.95 -12.11
N ILE A 270 15.43 -7.34 -13.13
CA ILE A 270 16.75 -6.71 -13.04
C ILE A 270 16.54 -5.21 -13.19
N ALA A 271 16.97 -4.44 -12.20
CA ALA A 271 16.91 -2.99 -12.19
C ALA A 271 18.31 -2.41 -11.91
N ALA A 272 18.72 -1.39 -12.65
CA ALA A 272 19.96 -0.68 -12.43
C ALA A 272 19.75 0.85 -12.51
N ASP A 273 20.13 1.57 -11.46
CA ASP A 273 20.12 3.04 -11.49
C ASP A 273 21.21 3.54 -12.46
N LEU A 274 22.42 2.99 -12.33
CA LEU A 274 23.55 3.18 -13.24
C LEU A 274 24.48 1.97 -13.16
N LEU A 275 24.78 1.35 -14.30
CA LEU A 275 25.70 0.21 -14.38
C LEU A 275 26.75 0.44 -15.46
N SER A 276 28.03 0.50 -15.06
CA SER A 276 29.16 0.62 -15.99
C SER A 276 29.91 -0.70 -16.13
N ALA A 277 30.01 -1.23 -17.35
CA ALA A 277 30.72 -2.48 -17.60
C ALA A 277 31.37 -2.50 -18.98
N ARG A 278 32.53 -3.12 -19.14
CA ARG A 278 33.13 -3.37 -20.46
C ARG A 278 32.29 -4.37 -21.25
N ARG A 279 31.92 -5.49 -20.63
CA ARG A 279 30.99 -6.47 -21.20
C ARG A 279 29.87 -6.81 -20.22
N ALA A 280 28.63 -6.75 -20.67
CA ALA A 280 27.47 -7.05 -19.83
C ALA A 280 26.54 -8.05 -20.54
N SER A 281 26.29 -9.22 -19.92
CA SER A 281 25.33 -10.21 -20.39
C SER A 281 24.26 -10.48 -19.33
N LEU A 282 23.09 -9.89 -19.50
CA LEU A 282 21.96 -9.97 -18.58
C LEU A 282 20.83 -10.78 -19.19
N ARG A 283 20.40 -11.84 -18.50
CA ARG A 283 19.37 -12.76 -18.98
C ARG A 283 18.30 -13.02 -17.93
N THR A 284 17.06 -12.98 -18.36
CA THR A 284 15.88 -13.36 -17.57
C THR A 284 14.89 -14.18 -18.39
N SER A 285 14.04 -14.97 -17.76
CA SER A 285 13.00 -15.73 -18.47
C SER A 285 11.70 -14.93 -18.53
N ASN A 286 11.22 -14.42 -17.40
CA ASN A 286 9.86 -13.92 -17.26
C ASN A 286 9.76 -12.52 -16.66
N ALA A 287 10.89 -11.86 -16.40
CA ALA A 287 10.91 -10.57 -15.71
C ALA A 287 11.50 -9.45 -16.56
N PRO A 288 11.17 -8.18 -16.25
CA PRO A 288 11.68 -7.06 -17.02
C PRO A 288 13.14 -6.76 -16.68
N ILE A 289 13.84 -6.17 -17.65
CA ILE A 289 15.17 -5.57 -17.47
C ILE A 289 15.00 -4.06 -17.60
N LYS A 290 15.42 -3.32 -16.58
CA LYS A 290 15.32 -1.86 -16.51
C LYS A 290 16.62 -1.20 -16.09
N GLY A 291 16.92 -0.01 -16.62
CA GLY A 291 17.99 0.83 -16.07
C GLY A 291 18.85 1.58 -17.07
N LEU A 292 19.89 2.23 -16.56
CA LEU A 292 20.92 2.92 -17.35
C LEU A 292 22.20 2.07 -17.41
N PHE A 293 22.61 1.70 -18.63
CA PHE A 293 23.77 0.86 -18.89
C PHE A 293 24.82 1.65 -19.66
N LEU A 294 26.03 1.73 -19.13
CA LEU A 294 27.20 2.29 -19.80
C LEU A 294 28.13 1.14 -20.18
N THR A 295 28.32 0.88 -21.47
CA THR A 295 29.18 -0.22 -21.92
C THR A 295 30.21 0.17 -22.95
N SER A 296 31.39 -0.46 -22.91
CA SER A 296 32.48 -0.13 -23.83
C SER A 296 32.76 -1.15 -24.94
N GLU A 297 32.32 -2.42 -24.81
CA GLU A 297 32.55 -3.44 -25.83
C GLU A 297 31.30 -4.26 -26.22
N ASP A 298 30.60 -4.84 -25.26
CA ASP A 298 29.47 -5.73 -25.56
C ASP A 298 28.37 -5.61 -24.50
N VAL A 299 27.13 -5.56 -24.96
CA VAL A 299 25.94 -5.56 -24.10
C VAL A 299 24.87 -6.47 -24.68
N ASN A 300 24.52 -7.51 -23.93
CA ASN A 300 23.57 -8.53 -24.31
C ASN A 300 22.45 -8.64 -23.27
N LEU A 301 21.30 -8.05 -23.57
CA LEU A 301 20.11 -8.03 -22.71
C LEU A 301 19.05 -8.96 -23.29
N GLN A 302 18.66 -9.99 -22.55
CA GLN A 302 17.69 -10.98 -23.04
C GLN A 302 16.59 -11.26 -22.00
N THR A 303 15.34 -11.27 -22.43
CA THR A 303 14.19 -11.75 -21.66
C THR A 303 13.30 -12.64 -22.52
N ALA A 304 12.67 -13.69 -22.00
CA ALA A 304 11.78 -14.51 -22.82
C ALA A 304 10.36 -13.91 -22.89
N ASN A 305 9.78 -13.53 -21.74
CA ASN A 305 8.36 -13.19 -21.59
C ASN A 305 8.09 -11.80 -21.01
N SER A 306 9.09 -10.93 -20.96
CA SER A 306 8.92 -9.55 -20.45
C SER A 306 9.52 -8.51 -21.38
N PHE A 307 9.49 -7.26 -20.96
CA PHE A 307 10.03 -6.13 -21.71
C PHE A 307 11.43 -5.74 -21.24
N ILE A 308 12.17 -5.08 -22.13
CA ILE A 308 13.46 -4.45 -21.85
C ILE A 308 13.25 -2.94 -22.01
N ASP A 309 13.48 -2.19 -20.94
CA ASP A 309 13.29 -0.74 -20.86
C ASP A 309 14.56 -0.11 -20.30
N VAL A 310 15.51 0.16 -21.19
CA VAL A 310 16.86 0.56 -20.81
C VAL A 310 17.31 1.81 -21.55
N ASN A 311 18.08 2.64 -20.87
CA ASN A 311 18.90 3.66 -21.49
C ASN A 311 20.31 3.07 -21.68
N LEU A 312 20.73 2.91 -22.92
CA LEU A 312 21.99 2.26 -23.25
C LEU A 312 22.96 3.26 -23.87
N ASN A 313 24.05 3.53 -23.16
CA ASN A 313 25.13 4.36 -23.65
C ASN A 313 26.35 3.49 -23.94
N ILE A 314 26.72 3.49 -25.20
CA ILE A 314 27.86 2.73 -25.69
C ILE A 314 28.97 3.73 -25.97
N TYR A 315 30.13 3.57 -25.33
CA TYR A 315 31.26 4.47 -25.50
C TYR A 315 32.55 3.70 -25.79
N ASP A 316 33.29 4.12 -26.82
CA ASP A 316 34.63 3.61 -27.04
C ASP A 316 35.61 4.53 -26.29
N PRO A 317 36.25 4.07 -25.19
CA PRO A 317 37.24 4.88 -24.47
C PRO A 317 38.50 5.16 -25.30
N GLN A 318 38.63 4.60 -26.50
CA GLN A 318 39.85 4.61 -27.32
C GLN A 318 39.57 5.02 -28.78
N LEU A 319 39.25 6.30 -29.05
CA LEU A 319 39.26 6.88 -30.41
C LEU A 319 40.37 7.95 -30.54
N PRO A 320 41.09 8.09 -31.67
CA PRO A 320 41.36 7.15 -32.78
C PRO A 320 42.88 7.06 -33.08
N GLN A 321 43.46 5.87 -33.33
CA GLN A 321 44.71 5.83 -34.13
C GLN A 321 45.13 4.50 -34.79
N SER A 322 44.49 3.36 -34.54
CA SER A 322 44.97 2.10 -35.14
C SER A 322 43.91 1.44 -36.02
N ALA A 323 44.10 1.59 -37.33
CA ALA A 323 43.27 1.08 -38.42
C ALA A 323 43.32 -0.46 -38.62
N SER A 324 43.42 -1.25 -37.55
CA SER A 324 43.53 -2.71 -37.67
C SER A 324 42.48 -3.46 -36.85
N GLY A 325 41.31 -3.68 -37.44
CA GLY A 325 40.49 -4.87 -37.23
C GLY A 325 39.94 -5.17 -35.83
N ARG A 326 39.73 -4.18 -34.96
CA ARG A 326 39.03 -4.44 -33.68
C ARG A 326 37.55 -4.77 -33.94
N PRO A 327 36.99 -5.78 -33.23
CA PRO A 327 35.57 -6.08 -33.30
C PRO A 327 34.78 -4.83 -32.89
N GLY A 328 33.76 -4.49 -33.68
CA GLY A 328 32.88 -3.36 -33.38
C GLY A 328 32.14 -3.58 -32.06
N VAL A 329 31.74 -2.49 -31.43
CA VAL A 329 30.95 -2.53 -30.20
C VAL A 329 29.56 -3.08 -30.54
N GLU A 330 29.15 -4.19 -29.91
CA GLU A 330 27.90 -4.89 -30.23
C GLU A 330 26.87 -4.72 -29.12
N ALA A 331 25.62 -4.45 -29.49
CA ALA A 331 24.49 -4.40 -28.57
C ALA A 331 23.37 -5.31 -29.04
N THR A 332 23.04 -6.30 -28.22
CA THR A 332 21.96 -7.26 -28.48
C THR A 332 20.86 -7.10 -27.45
N LEU A 333 19.67 -6.71 -27.89
CA LEU A 333 18.44 -6.70 -27.08
C LEU A 333 17.46 -7.71 -27.66
N LYS A 334 17.09 -8.75 -26.90
CA LYS A 334 16.20 -9.82 -27.37
C LYS A 334 15.04 -10.06 -26.41
N THR A 335 13.82 -10.05 -26.96
CA THR A 335 12.61 -10.54 -26.27
C THR A 335 11.94 -11.60 -27.14
N THR A 336 11.56 -12.77 -26.62
CA THR A 336 10.96 -13.84 -27.45
C THR A 336 9.44 -13.72 -27.57
N ASN A 337 8.77 -13.27 -26.52
CA ASN A 337 7.30 -13.18 -26.42
C ASN A 337 6.82 -11.82 -25.89
N GLY A 338 7.73 -10.89 -25.60
CA GLY A 338 7.38 -9.52 -25.22
C GLY A 338 6.76 -8.80 -26.40
N GLY A 339 5.62 -8.14 -26.19
CA GLY A 339 5.04 -7.26 -27.21
C GLY A 339 6.08 -6.24 -27.64
N LYS A 340 6.39 -6.16 -28.94
CA LYS A 340 7.30 -5.14 -29.48
C LYS A 340 6.82 -3.78 -28.99
N ILE A 341 7.60 -3.12 -28.12
CA ILE A 341 7.37 -1.73 -27.78
C ILE A 341 7.61 -0.95 -29.07
N ALA A 342 6.56 -0.27 -29.56
CA ALA A 342 6.70 0.62 -30.70
C ALA A 342 7.71 1.70 -30.29
N LEU A 343 8.87 1.72 -30.96
CA LEU A 343 9.84 2.78 -30.78
C LEU A 343 9.14 4.10 -31.15
N PRO A 344 9.14 5.11 -30.27
CA PRO A 344 8.72 6.44 -30.66
C PRO A 344 9.74 6.93 -31.70
N ASN A 345 9.25 7.20 -32.92
CA ASN A 345 9.98 7.76 -34.08
C ASN A 345 10.41 6.80 -35.21
N ASP A 346 9.77 5.64 -35.40
CA ASP A 346 9.88 4.97 -36.71
C ASP A 346 9.04 5.76 -37.75
N PRO A 347 9.65 6.40 -38.78
CA PRO A 347 8.89 7.11 -39.81
C PRO A 347 8.09 6.08 -40.60
N THR A 348 6.82 5.95 -40.28
CA THR A 348 5.89 5.08 -41.01
C THR A 348 5.98 5.38 -42.51
N PRO A 349 6.12 4.35 -43.38
CA PRO A 349 6.17 4.54 -44.82
C PRO A 349 4.90 5.24 -45.31
N THR A 350 5.10 6.18 -46.23
CA THR A 350 4.16 7.20 -46.73
C THR A 350 2.91 6.67 -47.46
N ASP A 351 2.54 5.40 -47.27
CA ASP A 351 1.55 4.69 -48.09
C ASP A 351 0.48 3.97 -47.24
N ALA A 352 0.19 4.51 -46.05
CA ALA A 352 -1.00 4.13 -45.29
C ALA A 352 -2.13 5.15 -45.55
N PRO A 353 -3.37 4.70 -45.85
CA PRO A 353 -4.50 5.59 -46.05
C PRO A 353 -4.79 6.40 -44.76
N PRO A 354 -5.29 7.65 -44.88
CA PRO A 354 -5.43 8.55 -43.75
C PRO A 354 -6.38 7.99 -42.68
N SER A 355 -5.97 8.08 -41.42
CA SER A 355 -6.81 7.76 -40.27
C SER A 355 -7.92 8.81 -40.10
N TYR A 356 -9.13 8.34 -39.79
CA TYR A 356 -10.36 9.13 -39.64
C TYR A 356 -10.45 9.88 -38.29
N ASP A 357 -9.33 10.37 -37.74
CA ASP A 357 -9.29 11.07 -36.44
C ASP A 357 -9.18 12.61 -36.56
N THR A 358 -9.88 13.19 -37.54
CA THR A 358 -10.10 14.64 -37.59
C THR A 358 -11.59 14.96 -37.60
N LEU A 359 -12.24 14.84 -36.45
CA LEU A 359 -13.40 15.67 -36.14
C LEU A 359 -13.03 16.63 -35.02
N VAL A 360 -12.81 17.85 -35.48
CA VAL A 360 -12.55 19.09 -34.76
C VAL A 360 -13.65 19.33 -33.71
N SER A 361 -13.23 19.56 -32.47
CA SER A 361 -14.03 20.19 -31.42
C SER A 361 -14.36 21.63 -31.86
N LEU A 362 -15.63 21.88 -32.17
CA LEU A 362 -16.15 23.24 -32.33
C LEU A 362 -16.94 23.67 -31.09
N ASP A 363 -16.56 24.86 -30.62
CA ASP A 363 -17.07 25.68 -29.53
C ASP A 363 -18.61 25.89 -29.58
N PRO A 364 -19.37 25.66 -28.50
CA PRO A 364 -20.84 25.77 -28.49
C PRO A 364 -21.36 27.21 -28.37
N SER A 365 -20.51 28.23 -28.55
CA SER A 365 -20.82 29.59 -28.14
C SER A 365 -21.03 30.56 -29.30
N ARG A 366 -21.89 30.30 -30.30
CA ARG A 366 -22.55 31.34 -31.15
C ARG A 366 -23.42 30.79 -32.31
N LEU A 367 -24.72 31.11 -32.24
CA LEU A 367 -25.71 31.37 -33.33
C LEU A 367 -26.31 30.15 -34.09
N PRO A 368 -27.40 30.33 -34.89
CA PRO A 368 -28.78 30.57 -34.49
C PRO A 368 -29.76 29.48 -35.01
N LEU A 369 -30.93 29.34 -34.38
CA LEU A 369 -32.00 28.40 -34.77
C LEU A 369 -32.49 28.59 -36.22
N PRO A 370 -32.72 27.48 -36.95
CA PRO A 370 -33.75 27.39 -37.97
C PRO A 370 -34.91 26.51 -37.48
N GLN A 371 -36.11 27.12 -37.45
CA GLN A 371 -37.38 26.42 -37.49
C GLN A 371 -37.44 25.53 -38.74
N ASP A 372 -37.83 24.27 -38.58
CA ASP A 372 -38.87 23.76 -39.48
C ASP A 372 -39.69 22.62 -38.90
N SER A 373 -40.87 22.50 -39.51
CA SER A 373 -42.14 22.07 -38.97
C SER A 373 -42.53 20.69 -39.52
N LYS A 374 -43.14 19.83 -38.68
CA LYS A 374 -44.11 18.78 -39.09
C LYS A 374 -44.78 18.11 -37.88
N THR A 375 -46.03 18.50 -37.66
CA THR A 375 -47.05 17.87 -36.81
C THR A 375 -47.63 16.59 -37.42
N PRO A 376 -48.21 15.70 -36.59
CA PRO A 376 -49.44 15.01 -36.98
C PRO A 376 -50.60 15.19 -35.97
N THR A 377 -51.64 15.83 -36.51
CA THR A 377 -53.09 15.65 -36.37
C THR A 377 -53.66 14.73 -35.27
N SER A 378 -54.41 15.32 -34.35
CA SER A 378 -55.40 14.66 -33.47
C SER A 378 -56.82 14.75 -34.07
N PRO A 379 -57.72 13.78 -33.83
CA PRO A 379 -59.13 13.92 -34.17
C PRO A 379 -59.96 14.52 -33.03
N ARG A 380 -60.95 15.29 -33.47
CA ARG A 380 -61.90 16.14 -32.74
C ARG A 380 -62.81 15.37 -31.77
N TYR A 381 -63.07 15.97 -30.62
CA TYR A 381 -64.27 15.75 -29.82
C TYR A 381 -65.26 16.89 -30.06
N SER A 382 -66.49 16.54 -30.45
CA SER A 382 -67.66 17.42 -30.42
C SER A 382 -68.47 17.08 -29.17
N GLY A 383 -68.71 18.06 -28.31
CA GLY A 383 -69.68 17.95 -27.22
C GLY A 383 -71.00 18.60 -27.62
N SER A 384 -72.13 17.99 -27.22
CA SER A 384 -73.25 18.67 -26.55
C SER A 384 -74.49 17.77 -26.44
N SER A 385 -75.08 17.78 -25.23
CA SER A 385 -76.50 17.64 -24.87
C SER A 385 -77.26 16.37 -25.29
N GLY A 386 -77.97 15.64 -24.44
CA GLY A 386 -78.38 15.84 -23.05
C GLY A 386 -79.47 14.81 -22.70
N GLY A 387 -79.90 14.77 -21.44
CA GLY A 387 -81.25 14.32 -21.07
C GLY A 387 -81.45 12.88 -20.57
N GLN A 388 -81.88 12.83 -19.30
CA GLN A 388 -82.91 11.94 -18.72
C GLN A 388 -82.58 10.51 -18.21
N LEU A 389 -82.63 10.40 -16.87
CA LEU A 389 -83.52 9.55 -16.05
C LEU A 389 -83.90 8.14 -16.54
N ARG A 390 -83.45 7.10 -15.81
CA ARG A 390 -84.29 6.16 -15.00
C ARG A 390 -83.50 4.88 -14.64
N SER A 391 -83.63 4.46 -13.38
CA SER A 391 -83.32 3.13 -12.82
C SER A 391 -84.35 2.07 -13.28
N PRO A 392 -84.38 0.83 -12.75
CA PRO A 392 -83.37 -0.23 -12.60
C PRO A 392 -83.88 -1.60 -13.15
N SER A 393 -83.09 -2.67 -12.93
CA SER A 393 -83.50 -4.06 -12.64
C SER A 393 -83.18 -5.18 -13.66
N ALA A 394 -82.41 -6.14 -13.12
CA ALA A 394 -82.36 -7.61 -13.28
C ALA A 394 -83.06 -8.32 -14.46
N ILE A 395 -82.40 -9.37 -14.99
CA ILE A 395 -82.88 -10.79 -15.04
C ILE A 395 -81.92 -11.69 -15.88
N ALA A 396 -81.64 -12.88 -15.32
CA ALA A 396 -81.29 -14.22 -15.89
C ALA A 396 -80.09 -14.46 -16.86
N GLY A 397 -79.39 -15.59 -16.61
CA GLY A 397 -78.36 -16.23 -17.45
C GLY A 397 -78.94 -17.10 -18.59
N PRO A 398 -78.33 -18.24 -19.03
CA PRO A 398 -77.03 -18.86 -18.72
C PRO A 398 -76.23 -19.31 -19.99
N SER A 399 -75.15 -20.09 -19.77
CA SER A 399 -74.45 -21.07 -20.67
C SER A 399 -73.04 -20.71 -21.22
N SER A 400 -72.11 -21.64 -20.95
CA SER A 400 -70.64 -21.70 -21.18
C SER A 400 -70.27 -22.12 -22.63
N PRO A 401 -68.99 -22.41 -23.04
CA PRO A 401 -67.61 -22.19 -22.51
C PRO A 401 -66.62 -21.72 -23.63
N PRO A 402 -65.29 -22.01 -23.66
CA PRO A 402 -64.18 -21.81 -22.71
C PRO A 402 -63.06 -20.87 -23.30
N ILE A 403 -61.94 -20.76 -22.59
CA ILE A 403 -60.56 -20.46 -23.08
C ILE A 403 -59.97 -19.08 -22.69
N THR A 404 -58.83 -19.17 -21.98
CA THR A 404 -57.76 -18.17 -21.72
C THR A 404 -58.11 -16.91 -20.93
N CYS A 405 -57.87 -16.97 -19.61
CA CYS A 405 -57.74 -15.78 -18.78
C CYS A 405 -56.36 -15.14 -18.96
N ALA A 406 -56.27 -14.17 -19.87
CA ALA A 406 -55.48 -12.97 -19.63
C ALA A 406 -56.34 -12.04 -18.77
N SER A 407 -55.84 -11.62 -17.60
CA SER A 407 -56.41 -10.50 -16.87
C SER A 407 -55.35 -9.43 -16.68
N SER A 408 -55.49 -8.41 -17.51
CA SER A 408 -54.96 -7.07 -17.34
C SER A 408 -55.60 -6.45 -16.10
N LEU A 409 -54.80 -6.14 -15.09
CA LEU A 409 -55.13 -5.17 -14.06
C LEU A 409 -54.16 -4.00 -14.18
N LYS A 410 -54.77 -2.86 -14.47
CA LYS A 410 -54.20 -1.57 -14.79
C LYS A 410 -54.01 -0.80 -13.48
N GLY A 411 -52.77 -0.50 -13.08
CA GLY A 411 -52.52 0.35 -11.92
C GLY A 411 -51.04 0.52 -11.55
N LYS A 412 -50.52 1.74 -11.74
CA LYS A 412 -49.19 2.25 -11.36
C LYS A 412 -48.01 1.55 -12.05
N GLY A 413 -47.52 2.18 -13.12
CA GLY A 413 -46.39 1.73 -13.91
C GLY A 413 -45.10 1.63 -13.10
N LYS A 414 -44.79 0.42 -12.62
CA LYS A 414 -43.40 0.00 -12.38
C LYS A 414 -42.74 -0.05 -13.75
N ILE A 415 -41.79 0.85 -13.98
CA ILE A 415 -40.95 0.85 -15.18
C ILE A 415 -40.10 -0.42 -15.11
N ASN A 416 -40.55 -1.50 -15.76
CA ASN A 416 -39.76 -2.70 -16.00
C ASN A 416 -38.68 -2.39 -17.06
N TRP A 417 -37.75 -1.47 -16.74
CA TRP A 417 -36.60 -1.16 -17.62
C TRP A 417 -35.74 -2.43 -17.84
N PHE A 418 -35.75 -3.35 -16.88
CA PHE A 418 -34.82 -4.47 -16.85
C PHE A 418 -35.50 -5.83 -17.03
N ASN A 419 -35.96 -6.12 -18.25
CA ASN A 419 -36.48 -7.45 -18.61
C ASN A 419 -35.30 -8.42 -18.90
N PHE A 420 -34.55 -8.78 -17.85
CA PHE A 420 -33.38 -9.67 -17.92
C PHE A 420 -33.71 -11.16 -18.15
N ALA A 421 -35.00 -11.53 -18.27
CA ALA A 421 -35.46 -12.92 -18.22
C ALA A 421 -35.33 -13.72 -19.53
N ALA A 422 -34.78 -13.16 -20.62
CA ALA A 422 -34.62 -13.88 -21.89
C ALA A 422 -33.16 -14.29 -22.14
N TYR A 423 -32.84 -15.59 -22.01
CA TYR A 423 -31.64 -16.32 -22.46
C TYR A 423 -30.33 -15.54 -22.68
N ARG A 424 -29.96 -14.61 -21.78
CA ARG A 424 -28.64 -13.95 -21.86
C ARG A 424 -27.58 -14.89 -21.34
N THR A 425 -26.43 -14.90 -22.01
CA THR A 425 -25.28 -15.63 -21.52
C THR A 425 -24.72 -14.93 -20.28
N GLU A 426 -24.04 -15.67 -19.41
CA GLU A 426 -23.33 -15.13 -18.23
C GLU A 426 -22.42 -13.94 -18.61
N GLN A 427 -21.75 -14.05 -19.77
CA GLN A 427 -20.86 -13.03 -20.30
C GLN A 427 -21.60 -11.74 -20.69
N ASP A 428 -22.82 -11.84 -21.22
CA ASP A 428 -23.64 -10.67 -21.56
C ASP A 428 -24.09 -9.92 -20.31
N VAL A 429 -24.49 -10.65 -19.26
CA VAL A 429 -24.87 -10.05 -17.97
C VAL A 429 -23.67 -9.37 -17.34
N ARG A 430 -22.52 -10.04 -17.29
CA ARG A 430 -21.26 -9.44 -16.82
C ARG A 430 -20.91 -8.14 -17.56
N LYS A 431 -20.92 -8.16 -18.90
CA LYS A 431 -20.61 -6.97 -19.72
C LYS A 431 -21.61 -5.85 -19.48
N THR A 432 -22.90 -6.19 -19.33
CA THR A 432 -23.97 -5.21 -19.05
C THR A 432 -23.77 -4.56 -17.68
N VAL A 433 -23.52 -5.36 -16.64
CA VAL A 433 -23.30 -4.87 -15.26
C VAL A 433 -22.06 -3.99 -15.19
N LEU A 434 -20.94 -4.40 -15.78
CA LEU A 434 -19.72 -3.58 -15.82
C LEU A 434 -19.92 -2.28 -16.62
N GLY A 435 -20.73 -2.30 -17.68
CA GLY A 435 -21.12 -1.10 -18.42
C GLY A 435 -21.91 -0.12 -17.54
N LEU A 436 -22.97 -0.59 -16.87
CA LEU A 436 -23.77 0.24 -15.97
C LEU A 436 -22.95 0.81 -14.81
N VAL A 437 -22.08 0.01 -14.21
CA VAL A 437 -21.18 0.48 -13.13
C VAL A 437 -20.21 1.54 -13.64
N ARG A 438 -19.67 1.38 -14.86
CA ARG A 438 -18.82 2.40 -15.49
C ARG A 438 -19.58 3.70 -15.72
N ASP A 439 -20.83 3.62 -16.18
CA ASP A 439 -21.67 4.80 -16.42
C ASP A 439 -22.01 5.51 -15.10
N LEU A 440 -22.36 4.77 -14.05
CA LEU A 440 -22.57 5.31 -12.69
C LEU A 440 -21.35 6.11 -12.18
N VAL A 441 -20.15 5.57 -12.37
CA VAL A 441 -18.90 6.22 -11.93
C VAL A 441 -18.58 7.47 -12.77
N ARG A 442 -18.96 7.47 -14.05
CA ARG A 442 -18.76 8.62 -14.96
C ARG A 442 -19.74 9.76 -14.69
N GLU A 443 -21.02 9.46 -14.45
CA GLU A 443 -22.08 10.48 -14.36
C GLU A 443 -22.17 11.19 -13.00
N HIS A 444 -21.38 10.78 -12.01
CA HIS A 444 -21.20 11.48 -10.73
C HIS A 444 -22.53 11.91 -10.06
N HIS A 445 -23.29 10.93 -9.58
CA HIS A 445 -24.58 11.15 -8.93
C HIS A 445 -24.47 11.39 -7.42
N SER A 446 -23.80 12.47 -6.98
CA SER A 446 -23.56 12.72 -5.55
C SER A 446 -24.85 12.86 -4.72
N ASP A 447 -25.96 13.31 -5.32
CA ASP A 447 -27.17 13.70 -4.57
C ASP A 447 -28.39 12.83 -4.87
N SER A 448 -28.22 11.72 -5.59
CA SER A 448 -29.34 10.87 -6.03
C SER A 448 -29.31 9.52 -5.34
N ALA A 449 -30.49 9.03 -4.89
CA ALA A 449 -30.65 7.64 -4.43
C ALA A 449 -30.60 6.61 -5.58
N ALA A 450 -30.47 7.06 -6.84
CA ALA A 450 -30.46 6.20 -8.01
C ALA A 450 -29.32 5.15 -8.04
N PRO A 451 -28.07 5.44 -7.65
CA PRO A 451 -26.98 4.48 -7.72
C PRO A 451 -27.25 3.21 -6.90
N LEU A 452 -27.82 3.36 -5.70
CA LEU A 452 -28.17 2.22 -4.85
C LEU A 452 -29.21 1.31 -5.53
N GLY A 453 -30.27 1.89 -6.11
CA GLY A 453 -31.29 1.13 -6.83
C GLY A 453 -30.72 0.40 -8.06
N ILE A 454 -29.80 1.04 -8.78
CA ILE A 454 -29.13 0.43 -9.95
C ILE A 454 -28.23 -0.73 -9.49
N LEU A 455 -27.43 -0.54 -8.44
CA LEU A 455 -26.56 -1.59 -7.89
C LEU A 455 -27.35 -2.78 -7.34
N GLN A 456 -28.50 -2.54 -6.68
CA GLN A 456 -29.43 -3.60 -6.26
C GLN A 456 -29.97 -4.39 -7.46
N SER A 457 -30.33 -3.70 -8.55
CA SER A 457 -30.76 -4.38 -9.78
C SER A 457 -29.63 -5.19 -10.41
N CYS A 458 -28.40 -4.68 -10.39
CA CYS A 458 -27.21 -5.41 -10.84
C CYS A 458 -26.95 -6.66 -9.98
N ALA A 459 -27.12 -6.55 -8.65
CA ALA A 459 -26.97 -7.67 -7.73
C ALA A 459 -27.95 -8.80 -8.04
N ALA A 460 -29.24 -8.48 -8.20
CA ALA A 460 -30.27 -9.44 -8.56
C ALA A 460 -30.03 -10.08 -9.94
N ALA A 461 -29.56 -9.31 -10.92
CA ALA A 461 -29.21 -9.82 -12.23
C ALA A 461 -28.01 -10.79 -12.16
N CYS A 462 -26.97 -10.46 -11.41
CA CYS A 462 -25.82 -11.34 -11.18
C CYS A 462 -26.23 -12.65 -10.49
N GLU A 463 -27.05 -12.57 -9.44
CA GLU A 463 -27.54 -13.74 -8.70
C GLU A 463 -28.30 -14.72 -9.61
N SER A 464 -29.12 -14.20 -10.54
CA SER A 464 -29.86 -15.02 -11.51
C SER A 464 -28.97 -15.84 -12.45
N GLN A 465 -27.72 -15.43 -12.63
CA GLN A 465 -26.71 -16.08 -13.49
C GLN A 465 -25.57 -16.71 -12.68
N SER A 466 -25.71 -16.87 -11.36
CA SER A 466 -24.63 -17.40 -10.49
C SER A 466 -23.33 -16.57 -10.52
N LEU A 467 -23.42 -15.28 -10.82
CA LEU A 467 -22.31 -14.33 -10.76
C LEU A 467 -22.28 -13.64 -9.39
N SER A 468 -21.07 -13.33 -8.91
CA SER A 468 -20.88 -12.50 -7.72
C SER A 468 -20.67 -11.04 -8.11
N LEU A 469 -21.61 -10.16 -7.76
CA LEU A 469 -21.45 -8.71 -7.98
C LEU A 469 -20.19 -8.18 -7.28
N SER A 470 -19.90 -8.66 -6.07
CA SER A 470 -18.69 -8.31 -5.31
C SER A 470 -17.42 -8.61 -6.12
N SER A 471 -17.34 -9.77 -6.79
CA SER A 471 -16.17 -10.07 -7.62
C SER A 471 -16.06 -9.12 -8.81
N LEU A 472 -17.17 -8.74 -9.44
CA LEU A 472 -17.19 -7.85 -10.61
C LEU A 472 -16.80 -6.41 -10.24
N LEU A 473 -17.28 -5.89 -9.11
CA LEU A 473 -16.95 -4.54 -8.63
C LEU A 473 -15.47 -4.40 -8.23
N GLN A 474 -14.80 -5.51 -7.96
CA GLN A 474 -13.39 -5.56 -7.60
C GLN A 474 -12.47 -5.84 -8.81
N GLU A 475 -13.04 -6.00 -10.00
CA GLU A 475 -12.26 -6.17 -11.24
C GLU A 475 -11.76 -4.83 -11.77
N LYS A 476 -10.54 -4.85 -12.33
CA LYS A 476 -9.87 -3.70 -12.97
C LYS A 476 -10.48 -3.37 -14.34
N SER A 477 -11.77 -3.04 -14.34
CA SER A 477 -12.62 -2.94 -15.53
C SER A 477 -12.63 -1.56 -16.20
N ILE A 478 -12.04 -0.54 -15.57
CA ILE A 478 -12.00 0.83 -16.09
C ILE A 478 -10.54 1.28 -16.09
N GLU A 479 -9.93 1.33 -17.28
CA GLU A 479 -8.56 1.84 -17.47
C GLU A 479 -7.50 1.20 -16.55
N GLY A 480 -7.63 -0.11 -16.28
CA GLY A 480 -6.69 -0.84 -15.42
C GLY A 480 -6.93 -0.67 -13.91
N HIS A 481 -7.98 0.03 -13.51
CA HIS A 481 -8.39 0.23 -12.12
C HIS A 481 -9.82 -0.24 -11.85
N THR A 482 -10.14 -0.38 -10.56
CA THR A 482 -11.47 -0.78 -10.10
C THR A 482 -12.47 0.38 -10.19
N PRO A 483 -13.79 0.09 -10.30
CA PRO A 483 -14.83 1.10 -10.13
C PRO A 483 -14.72 1.90 -8.82
N LEU A 484 -14.27 1.26 -7.74
CA LEU A 484 -14.06 1.91 -6.43
C LEU A 484 -12.95 2.97 -6.49
N TYR A 485 -11.83 2.68 -7.17
CA TYR A 485 -10.76 3.65 -7.40
C TYR A 485 -11.30 4.89 -8.12
N TRP A 486 -12.04 4.71 -9.21
CA TRP A 486 -12.56 5.83 -9.99
C TRP A 486 -13.67 6.60 -9.27
N ALA A 487 -14.49 5.93 -8.46
CA ALA A 487 -15.47 6.60 -7.61
C ALA A 487 -14.79 7.57 -6.63
N ILE A 488 -13.61 7.22 -6.09
CA ILE A 488 -12.81 8.10 -5.24
C ILE A 488 -12.16 9.23 -6.05
N VAL A 489 -11.46 8.90 -7.16
CA VAL A 489 -10.73 9.89 -7.96
C VAL A 489 -11.65 10.96 -8.56
N LYS A 490 -12.89 10.58 -8.92
CA LYS A 490 -13.86 11.52 -9.49
C LYS A 490 -14.64 12.28 -8.41
N ARG A 491 -14.60 11.84 -7.16
CA ARG A 491 -15.31 12.46 -6.03
C ARG A 491 -14.93 13.92 -5.90
N ARG A 492 -15.90 14.79 -5.63
CA ARG A 492 -15.60 16.16 -5.21
C ARG A 492 -15.12 16.14 -3.74
N PRO A 493 -14.08 16.91 -3.39
CA PRO A 493 -13.63 17.02 -2.01
C PRO A 493 -14.75 17.60 -1.14
N ASP A 494 -14.87 17.09 0.10
CA ASP A 494 -15.96 17.39 1.03
C ASP A 494 -15.85 18.79 1.69
N GLU A 495 -15.39 19.81 0.97
CA GLU A 495 -15.12 21.13 1.57
C GLU A 495 -16.40 21.86 2.06
N ASP A 496 -17.58 21.52 1.53
CA ASP A 496 -18.82 22.28 1.74
C ASP A 496 -20.02 21.48 2.30
N VAL A 497 -19.86 20.18 2.58
CA VAL A 497 -21.00 19.35 3.02
C VAL A 497 -21.08 19.36 4.55
N GLU A 498 -22.01 20.15 5.10
CA GLU A 498 -22.39 20.04 6.51
C GLU A 498 -22.77 18.57 6.82
N ASP A 499 -22.17 18.00 7.87
CA ASP A 499 -22.22 16.58 8.28
C ASP A 499 -23.63 15.94 8.44
N THR A 500 -24.71 16.69 8.21
CA THR A 500 -26.08 16.29 8.55
C THR A 500 -26.84 15.59 7.43
N SER A 501 -26.48 15.77 6.14
CA SER A 501 -27.14 15.09 5.03
C SER A 501 -26.42 13.79 4.64
N GLN A 502 -26.65 12.73 5.42
CA GLN A 502 -26.14 11.36 5.25
C GLN A 502 -26.73 10.61 4.04
N ILE A 503 -26.86 11.23 2.87
CA ILE A 503 -27.23 10.47 1.67
C ILE A 503 -26.09 9.49 1.37
N PRO A 504 -26.35 8.18 1.18
CA PRO A 504 -25.31 7.21 0.89
C PRO A 504 -24.62 7.58 -0.41
N ASP A 505 -23.40 8.09 -0.31
CA ASP A 505 -22.54 8.37 -1.45
C ASP A 505 -22.36 7.10 -2.30
N LEU A 506 -22.25 7.28 -3.61
CA LEU A 506 -21.98 6.21 -4.59
C LEU A 506 -20.86 5.29 -4.11
N LEU A 507 -19.80 5.84 -3.52
CA LEU A 507 -18.68 5.08 -2.98
C LEU A 507 -19.12 4.10 -1.87
N ILE A 508 -19.94 4.55 -0.93
CA ILE A 508 -20.47 3.71 0.16
C ILE A 508 -21.37 2.61 -0.40
N ALA A 509 -22.22 2.95 -1.37
CA ALA A 509 -23.06 1.96 -2.05
C ALA A 509 -22.21 0.89 -2.77
N LEU A 510 -21.15 1.29 -3.47
CA LEU A 510 -20.22 0.37 -4.12
C LEU A 510 -19.47 -0.50 -3.10
N LEU A 511 -19.00 0.07 -1.98
CA LEU A 511 -18.30 -0.67 -0.93
C LEU A 511 -19.18 -1.75 -0.30
N SER A 512 -20.44 -1.43 0.00
CA SER A 512 -21.41 -2.37 0.59
C SER A 512 -21.67 -3.60 -0.30
N HIS A 513 -21.62 -3.44 -1.62
CA HIS A 513 -21.77 -4.54 -2.57
C HIS A 513 -20.44 -5.23 -2.93
N SER A 514 -19.31 -4.68 -2.49
CA SER A 514 -17.97 -5.20 -2.79
C SER A 514 -17.39 -6.06 -1.67
N THR A 515 -18.04 -6.17 -0.51
CA THR A 515 -17.51 -6.97 0.61
C THR A 515 -17.61 -8.48 0.37
N PRO A 516 -16.63 -9.27 0.80
CA PRO A 516 -15.34 -8.86 1.39
C PRO A 516 -14.37 -8.29 0.34
N LEU A 517 -13.61 -7.25 0.71
CA LEU A 517 -12.63 -6.64 -0.18
C LEU A 517 -11.35 -7.49 -0.28
N LYS A 518 -10.87 -7.68 -1.52
CA LYS A 518 -9.59 -8.30 -1.83
C LYS A 518 -8.46 -7.33 -1.48
N LYS A 519 -7.31 -7.87 -1.08
CA LYS A 519 -6.10 -7.10 -0.78
C LYS A 519 -5.73 -6.15 -1.94
N ASP A 520 -5.79 -6.61 -3.17
CA ASP A 520 -5.49 -5.80 -4.36
C ASP A 520 -6.46 -4.62 -4.53
N THR A 521 -7.74 -4.81 -4.20
CA THR A 521 -8.75 -3.74 -4.24
C THR A 521 -8.54 -2.73 -3.12
N ILE A 522 -8.17 -3.17 -1.91
CA ILE A 522 -7.80 -2.27 -0.81
C ILE A 522 -6.60 -1.41 -1.22
N MET A 523 -5.60 -2.01 -1.88
CA MET A 523 -4.45 -1.28 -2.42
C MET A 523 -4.85 -0.26 -3.49
N ASP A 524 -5.80 -0.60 -4.36
CA ASP A 524 -6.33 0.31 -5.38
C ASP A 524 -7.08 1.49 -4.74
N ILE A 525 -7.94 1.24 -3.74
CA ILE A 525 -8.62 2.28 -2.96
C ILE A 525 -7.61 3.21 -2.27
N ARG A 526 -6.59 2.64 -1.61
CA ARG A 526 -5.50 3.41 -0.97
C ARG A 526 -4.78 4.28 -1.99
N HIS A 527 -4.52 3.76 -3.18
CA HIS A 527 -3.90 4.50 -4.26
C HIS A 527 -4.77 5.66 -4.76
N ALA A 528 -6.09 5.47 -4.87
CA ALA A 528 -7.02 6.53 -5.22
C ALA A 528 -7.04 7.67 -4.19
N CYS A 529 -7.07 7.32 -2.90
CA CYS A 529 -7.01 8.29 -1.80
C CYS A 529 -5.67 9.06 -1.81
N LEU A 530 -4.58 8.37 -2.15
CA LEU A 530 -3.25 8.96 -2.26
C LEU A 530 -3.16 9.98 -3.40
N ILE A 531 -3.76 9.68 -4.55
CA ILE A 531 -3.80 10.57 -5.73
C ILE A 531 -4.64 11.82 -5.47
N THR A 532 -5.76 11.66 -4.76
CA THR A 532 -6.66 12.77 -4.41
C THR A 532 -6.18 13.56 -3.19
N SER A 533 -5.20 13.04 -2.44
CA SER A 533 -4.76 13.56 -1.14
C SER A 533 -5.92 13.76 -0.14
N ASP A 534 -7.03 13.02 -0.26
CA ASP A 534 -8.21 13.17 0.59
C ASP A 534 -8.08 12.37 1.89
N GLN A 535 -7.45 12.98 2.89
CA GLN A 535 -7.25 12.40 4.21
C GLN A 535 -8.58 12.14 4.95
N ARG A 536 -9.58 13.02 4.83
CA ARG A 536 -10.86 12.87 5.54
C ARG A 536 -11.62 11.66 5.03
N LEU A 537 -11.69 11.50 3.71
CA LEU A 537 -12.23 10.30 3.10
C LEU A 537 -11.46 9.04 3.54
N PHE A 538 -10.13 9.09 3.50
CA PHE A 538 -9.31 7.95 3.91
C PHE A 538 -9.61 7.52 5.36
N GLN A 539 -9.74 8.46 6.31
CA GLN A 539 -10.11 8.11 7.68
C GLN A 539 -11.53 7.55 7.79
N ARG A 540 -12.51 8.10 7.08
CA ARG A 540 -13.87 7.51 7.04
C ARG A 540 -13.88 6.09 6.50
N LEU A 541 -13.10 5.82 5.44
CA LEU A 541 -12.93 4.47 4.93
C LEU A 541 -12.30 3.57 5.98
N ARG A 542 -11.27 4.01 6.71
CA ARG A 542 -10.69 3.23 7.83
C ARG A 542 -11.64 2.96 8.98
N MET A 543 -12.67 3.79 9.19
CA MET A 543 -13.71 3.53 10.19
C MET A 543 -14.72 2.47 9.71
N SER A 544 -14.83 2.24 8.40
CA SER A 544 -15.74 1.22 7.86
C SER A 544 -15.20 -0.20 8.10
N PRO A 545 -15.98 -1.11 8.72
CA PRO A 545 -15.55 -2.48 8.98
C PRO A 545 -15.27 -3.27 7.69
N GLU A 546 -15.83 -2.82 6.57
CA GLU A 546 -15.62 -3.38 5.24
C GLU A 546 -14.19 -3.18 4.72
N PHE A 547 -13.54 -2.08 5.13
CA PHE A 547 -12.23 -1.66 4.64
C PHE A 547 -11.09 -1.99 5.60
N ALA A 548 -11.29 -1.74 6.90
CA ALA A 548 -10.32 -2.06 7.93
C ALA A 548 -10.94 -3.08 8.90
N THR A 549 -10.71 -4.36 8.62
CA THR A 549 -11.08 -5.41 9.57
C THR A 549 -10.24 -5.25 10.83
N VAL A 550 -10.83 -4.70 11.88
CA VAL A 550 -10.23 -4.70 13.22
C VAL A 550 -9.89 -6.16 13.57
N SER A 551 -8.69 -6.39 14.10
CA SER A 551 -8.32 -7.74 14.52
C SER A 551 -9.36 -8.25 15.52
N GLY A 552 -9.86 -9.47 15.31
CA GLY A 552 -10.84 -10.07 16.23
C GLY A 552 -10.34 -10.13 17.68
N SER A 553 -9.02 -10.20 17.89
CA SER A 553 -8.38 -10.09 19.20
C SER A 553 -8.68 -8.75 19.88
N ASP A 554 -8.59 -7.66 19.14
CA ASP A 554 -8.67 -6.31 19.67
C ASP A 554 -10.12 -6.00 20.05
N GLN A 555 -11.06 -6.43 19.20
CA GLN A 555 -12.49 -6.34 19.48
C GLN A 555 -12.90 -7.19 20.70
N MET A 556 -12.27 -8.35 20.89
CA MET A 556 -12.57 -9.22 22.03
C MET A 556 -11.97 -8.69 23.33
N LEU A 557 -10.75 -8.16 23.31
CA LEU A 557 -10.00 -7.79 24.51
C LEU A 557 -10.26 -6.35 24.97
N LEU A 558 -10.58 -5.44 24.04
CA LEU A 558 -10.86 -4.04 24.34
C LEU A 558 -12.37 -3.74 24.37
N GLY A 559 -13.20 -4.73 24.00
CA GLY A 559 -14.65 -4.63 23.94
C GLY A 559 -15.16 -4.30 22.52
N VAL A 560 -16.46 -4.55 22.33
CA VAL A 560 -17.14 -4.43 21.02
C VAL A 560 -17.12 -3.00 20.47
N THR A 561 -16.90 -2.00 21.32
CA THR A 561 -16.91 -0.58 20.97
C THR A 561 -15.58 0.09 21.32
N LEU A 562 -14.48 -0.36 20.71
CA LEU A 562 -13.23 0.40 20.78
C LEU A 562 -13.43 1.74 20.03
N PRO A 563 -13.30 2.90 20.67
CA PRO A 563 -13.41 4.17 19.97
C PRO A 563 -12.31 4.27 18.90
N HIS A 564 -12.64 4.87 17.76
CA HIS A 564 -11.67 5.03 16.67
C HIS A 564 -10.59 6.05 17.03
N ASP A 565 -9.41 5.88 16.42
CA ASP A 565 -8.33 6.86 16.48
C ASP A 565 -8.75 8.12 15.70
N GLU A 566 -8.65 9.29 16.32
CA GLU A 566 -8.92 10.56 15.66
C GLU A 566 -7.61 11.08 15.07
N ILE A 567 -7.58 11.34 13.75
CA ILE A 567 -6.38 11.77 13.04
C ILE A 567 -6.70 12.96 12.16
N GLU A 568 -6.13 14.11 12.51
CA GLU A 568 -6.27 15.36 11.77
C GLU A 568 -4.93 15.77 11.17
N VAL A 569 -4.90 16.02 9.86
CA VAL A 569 -3.70 16.45 9.13
C VAL A 569 -3.83 17.93 8.81
N GLU A 570 -2.84 18.70 9.23
CA GLU A 570 -2.70 20.13 8.97
C GLU A 570 -1.55 20.32 7.97
N GLU A 571 -1.87 20.66 6.72
CA GLU A 571 -0.85 21.03 5.75
C GLU A 571 -0.44 22.50 5.96
N LEU A 572 0.79 22.71 6.44
CA LEU A 572 1.26 24.04 6.77
C LEU A 572 1.59 24.83 5.48
N PRO A 573 1.24 26.12 5.39
CA PRO A 573 1.61 26.94 4.25
C PRO A 573 3.14 27.15 4.24
N GLY A 574 3.81 26.59 3.24
CA GLY A 574 5.26 26.69 3.06
C GLY A 574 5.75 25.82 1.91
N ASP A 575 6.82 26.26 1.25
CA ASP A 575 7.37 25.58 0.06
C ASP A 575 8.05 24.25 0.39
N GLU A 576 8.37 24.00 1.67
CA GLU A 576 9.20 22.86 2.09
C GLU A 576 8.41 21.56 2.36
N GLY A 577 7.13 21.53 1.99
CA GLY A 577 6.28 20.35 2.22
C GLY A 577 6.07 20.06 3.70
N GLU A 578 6.06 21.08 4.55
CA GLU A 578 5.82 20.93 5.99
C GLU A 578 4.37 20.51 6.26
N PHE A 579 4.17 19.66 7.25
CA PHE A 579 2.85 19.26 7.71
C PHE A 579 2.88 18.89 9.18
N ALA A 580 1.74 19.01 9.83
CA ALA A 580 1.51 18.51 11.17
C ALA A 580 0.36 17.51 11.17
N VAL A 581 0.40 16.55 12.10
CA VAL A 581 -0.67 15.58 12.28
C VAL A 581 -1.01 15.48 13.75
N ASN A 582 -2.25 15.78 14.11
CA ASN A 582 -2.76 15.64 15.47
C ASN A 582 -3.44 14.27 15.58
N PHE A 583 -3.04 13.49 16.57
CA PHE A 583 -3.57 12.17 16.89
C PHE A 583 -4.23 12.19 18.27
N VAL A 584 -5.40 11.58 18.36
CA VAL A 584 -6.06 11.27 19.62
C VAL A 584 -6.26 9.76 19.70
N ILE A 585 -5.51 9.12 20.59
CA ILE A 585 -5.46 7.65 20.70
C ILE A 585 -6.21 7.22 21.96
N PRO A 586 -7.46 6.73 21.85
CA PRO A 586 -8.23 6.26 22.99
C PRO A 586 -7.64 4.97 23.56
N HIS A 587 -7.69 4.85 24.89
CA HIS A 587 -7.22 3.70 25.64
C HIS A 587 -5.76 3.31 25.32
N PHE A 588 -4.90 4.30 25.08
CA PHE A 588 -3.53 4.10 24.59
C PHE A 588 -2.75 3.04 25.39
N GLN A 589 -2.70 3.15 26.73
CA GLN A 589 -1.97 2.19 27.56
C GLN A 589 -2.57 0.79 27.51
N LYS A 590 -3.90 0.67 27.53
CA LYS A 590 -4.58 -0.63 27.44
C LYS A 590 -4.26 -1.30 26.11
N ARG A 591 -4.34 -0.55 25.01
CA ARG A 591 -3.98 -1.04 23.67
C ARG A 591 -2.51 -1.46 23.61
N MET A 592 -1.58 -0.63 24.07
CA MET A 592 -0.16 -0.98 24.12
C MET A 592 0.08 -2.29 24.89
N MET A 593 -0.62 -2.52 26.00
CA MET A 593 -0.45 -3.75 26.79
C MET A 593 -1.11 -4.98 26.16
N VAL A 594 -2.21 -4.81 25.44
CA VAL A 594 -3.05 -5.89 24.92
C VAL A 594 -2.66 -6.25 23.49
N THR A 595 -2.69 -5.27 22.59
CA THR A 595 -2.43 -5.46 21.15
C THR A 595 -0.94 -5.40 20.83
N GLN A 596 -0.15 -4.75 21.71
CA GLN A 596 1.29 -4.52 21.54
C GLN A 596 1.67 -3.69 20.31
N GLU A 597 0.70 -3.28 19.50
CA GLU A 597 0.86 -2.46 18.31
C GLU A 597 -0.38 -1.56 18.12
N ILE A 598 -0.16 -0.28 17.85
CA ILE A 598 -1.17 0.73 17.53
C ILE A 598 -0.76 1.40 16.21
N PRO A 599 -1.29 0.94 15.06
CA PRO A 599 -0.97 1.50 13.76
C PRO A 599 -1.88 2.67 13.39
N LEU A 600 -1.26 3.82 13.12
CA LEU A 600 -1.90 5.05 12.68
C LEU A 600 -1.49 5.33 11.24
N GLU A 601 -2.42 5.17 10.30
CA GLU A 601 -2.22 5.47 8.88
C GLU A 601 -2.87 6.81 8.52
N PHE A 602 -2.15 7.63 7.75
CA PHE A 602 -2.64 8.93 7.30
C PHE A 602 -2.01 9.32 5.97
N ILE A 603 -2.66 10.24 5.26
CA ILE A 603 -2.19 10.84 4.02
C ILE A 603 -1.80 12.29 4.31
N ALA A 604 -0.58 12.66 3.94
CA ALA A 604 -0.09 14.02 4.02
C ALA A 604 0.88 14.27 2.86
N ARG A 605 0.77 15.42 2.18
CA ARG A 605 1.67 15.79 1.07
C ARG A 605 1.78 14.69 -0.01
N SER A 606 0.62 14.16 -0.42
CA SER A 606 0.49 13.09 -1.42
C SER A 606 1.32 11.83 -1.11
N ARG A 607 1.49 11.53 0.18
CA ARG A 607 2.18 10.34 0.69
C ARG A 607 1.34 9.66 1.76
N MET A 608 1.31 8.34 1.74
CA MET A 608 0.66 7.53 2.76
C MET A 608 1.71 7.13 3.80
N TRP A 609 1.47 7.55 5.02
CA TRP A 609 2.34 7.34 6.16
C TRP A 609 1.73 6.31 7.10
N LYS A 610 2.58 5.56 7.79
CA LYS A 610 2.20 4.71 8.92
C LYS A 610 3.10 5.02 10.10
N LEU A 611 2.51 5.61 11.13
CA LEU A 611 3.10 5.79 12.45
C LEU A 611 2.62 4.65 13.35
N VAL A 612 3.53 3.97 14.05
CA VAL A 612 3.19 2.82 14.88
C VAL A 612 3.76 3.02 16.28
N PHE A 613 2.92 2.89 17.30
CA PHE A 613 3.37 2.66 18.66
C PHE A 613 3.36 1.16 18.89
N ALA A 614 4.51 0.58 19.26
CA ALA A 614 4.60 -0.86 19.45
C ALA A 614 5.49 -1.22 20.64
N ILE A 615 5.24 -2.36 21.25
CA ILE A 615 6.20 -2.98 22.17
C ILE A 615 7.20 -3.76 21.32
N ALA A 616 8.49 -3.44 21.45
CA ALA A 616 9.56 -4.12 20.74
C ALA A 616 9.48 -5.63 20.97
N GLY A 617 9.17 -6.37 19.90
CA GLY A 617 9.28 -7.82 19.85
C GLY A 617 10.73 -8.32 19.90
N GLN A 618 10.95 -9.62 19.72
CA GLN A 618 12.28 -10.23 19.84
C GLN A 618 13.32 -9.62 18.87
N ASN A 619 14.46 -9.25 19.48
CA ASN A 619 15.49 -8.35 18.95
C ASN A 619 16.02 -8.75 17.56
N GLY A 620 15.99 -7.80 16.63
CA GLY A 620 17.07 -7.70 15.64
C GLY A 620 18.35 -7.21 16.34
N PRO A 621 19.56 -7.55 15.86
CA PRO A 621 20.83 -7.19 16.50
C PRO A 621 21.06 -5.67 16.65
N PHE A 622 20.31 -4.84 15.94
CA PHE A 622 20.35 -3.38 15.99
C PHE A 622 19.00 -2.75 16.37
N GLY A 623 18.06 -3.54 16.88
CA GLY A 623 16.72 -3.08 17.29
C GLY A 623 16.67 -2.60 18.74
N PRO A 624 15.60 -1.88 19.12
CA PRO A 624 15.29 -1.54 20.51
C PRO A 624 15.25 -2.78 21.42
N ARG A 625 15.48 -2.59 22.71
CA ARG A 625 15.47 -3.67 23.71
C ARG A 625 14.10 -4.37 23.72
N LEU A 626 14.07 -5.70 23.71
CA LEU A 626 12.84 -6.47 23.89
C LEU A 626 12.00 -5.96 25.07
N GLY A 627 10.72 -5.71 24.81
CA GLY A 627 9.76 -5.19 25.79
C GLY A 627 9.77 -3.66 25.91
N SER A 628 10.76 -2.96 25.32
CA SER A 628 10.75 -1.50 25.27
C SER A 628 9.60 -1.01 24.39
N TRP A 629 8.98 0.10 24.78
CA TRP A 629 7.98 0.74 23.94
C TRP A 629 8.69 1.53 22.85
N THR A 630 8.19 1.46 21.64
CA THR A 630 8.82 2.01 20.46
C THR A 630 7.83 2.82 19.65
N ILE A 631 8.37 3.80 18.93
CA ILE A 631 7.67 4.51 17.87
C ILE A 631 8.38 4.17 16.57
N SER A 632 7.62 3.78 15.55
CA SER A 632 8.15 3.71 14.20
C SER A 632 7.37 4.57 13.22
N LEU A 633 8.08 5.19 12.29
CA LEU A 633 7.51 5.96 11.18
C LEU A 633 7.98 5.36 9.87
N SER A 634 7.03 5.04 8.99
CA SER A 634 7.30 4.38 7.72
C SER A 634 6.41 4.94 6.61
N LEU A 635 6.89 4.78 5.39
CA LEU A 635 6.14 5.12 4.18
C LEU A 635 5.40 3.86 3.69
N GLN A 636 4.12 3.98 3.33
CA GLN A 636 3.33 2.86 2.84
C GLN A 636 3.51 2.63 1.33
N ASP A 637 3.09 1.46 0.88
CA ASP A 637 3.09 1.08 -0.54
C ASP A 637 2.44 2.15 -1.42
N SER A 638 2.96 2.32 -2.63
CA SER A 638 2.55 3.34 -3.63
C SER A 638 3.00 4.77 -3.35
N SER A 639 3.59 5.07 -2.20
CA SER A 639 4.09 6.41 -1.90
C SER A 639 5.49 6.66 -2.51
N PRO A 640 5.75 7.85 -3.09
CA PRO A 640 7.05 8.18 -3.65
C PRO A 640 8.12 8.34 -2.55
N PRO A 641 9.34 7.79 -2.73
CA PRO A 641 10.41 7.90 -1.75
C PRO A 641 10.72 9.35 -1.36
N THR A 642 10.98 9.62 -0.08
CA THR A 642 11.16 10.98 0.41
C THR A 642 12.12 11.07 1.59
N TRP A 643 12.78 12.22 1.73
CA TRP A 643 13.40 12.61 2.98
C TRP A 643 12.32 13.10 3.94
N ILE A 644 12.59 12.98 5.24
CA ILE A 644 11.74 13.51 6.29
C ILE A 644 12.60 13.95 7.47
N ASP A 645 12.41 15.18 7.92
CA ASP A 645 12.81 15.61 9.26
C ASP A 645 11.54 15.70 10.09
N SER A 646 11.45 14.93 11.18
CA SER A 646 10.22 14.84 11.95
C SER A 646 10.44 14.79 13.45
N ARG A 647 9.44 15.29 14.17
CA ARG A 647 9.40 15.40 15.61
C ARG A 647 8.00 15.05 16.10
N LEU A 648 7.92 14.15 17.08
CA LEU A 648 6.70 13.79 17.76
C LEU A 648 6.60 14.56 19.08
N VAL A 649 5.49 15.25 19.30
CA VAL A 649 5.22 16.09 20.47
C VAL A 649 4.02 15.51 21.22
N VAL A 650 4.20 15.11 22.48
CA VAL A 650 3.08 14.71 23.35
C VAL A 650 2.62 15.93 24.13
N VAL A 651 1.34 16.29 23.93
CA VAL A 651 0.75 17.50 24.47
C VAL A 651 0.24 17.24 25.89
N ASP A 652 0.43 18.20 26.81
CA ASP A 652 -0.18 18.13 28.14
C ASP A 652 -1.70 18.33 28.01
N PRO A 653 -2.52 17.36 28.45
CA PRO A 653 -3.97 17.49 28.35
C PRO A 653 -4.54 18.71 29.09
N ALA A 654 -3.82 19.29 30.05
CA ALA A 654 -4.24 20.52 30.74
C ALA A 654 -4.17 21.78 29.85
N VAL A 655 -3.45 21.74 28.73
CA VAL A 655 -3.31 22.88 27.81
C VAL A 655 -4.42 22.90 26.76
N ASP A 656 -5.06 21.76 26.52
CA ASP A 656 -6.02 21.54 25.43
C ASP A 656 -7.47 21.88 25.80
N GLU A 657 -7.69 22.51 26.95
CA GLU A 657 -8.94 23.26 27.16
C GLU A 657 -8.91 24.44 26.19
N HIS A 658 -9.57 24.22 25.04
CA HIS A 658 -9.83 25.23 24.00
C HIS A 658 -9.93 26.62 24.63
N PRO A 659 -9.22 27.63 24.08
CA PRO A 659 -9.44 29.00 24.52
C PRO A 659 -10.95 29.24 24.44
N PRO A 660 -11.60 29.64 25.55
CA PRO A 660 -13.05 29.76 25.60
C PRO A 660 -13.48 30.57 24.37
N PRO A 661 -14.52 30.13 23.64
CA PRO A 661 -14.94 30.76 22.40
C PRO A 661 -15.00 32.25 22.66
N VAL A 662 -14.17 33.00 21.94
CA VAL A 662 -13.99 34.44 22.14
C VAL A 662 -15.38 35.05 22.06
N SER A 663 -15.93 35.37 23.23
CA SER A 663 -17.28 35.90 23.32
C SER A 663 -17.26 37.21 22.54
N PRO A 664 -18.14 37.39 21.53
CA PRO A 664 -18.15 38.61 20.74
C PRO A 664 -18.36 39.78 21.70
N SER A 665 -17.39 40.69 21.71
CA SER A 665 -17.38 41.90 22.54
C SER A 665 -18.73 42.63 22.44
N PRO A 666 -19.46 42.85 23.54
CA PRO A 666 -20.66 43.67 23.50
C PRO A 666 -20.23 45.13 23.39
N GLY A 667 -20.42 45.69 22.21
CA GLY A 667 -20.45 47.13 22.03
C GLY A 667 -21.62 47.75 22.82
N SER A 668 -21.29 48.80 23.57
CA SER A 668 -22.16 49.88 24.04
C SER A 668 -23.30 49.59 25.03
N ALA A 669 -23.04 50.05 26.26
CA ALA A 669 -23.90 50.88 27.11
C ALA A 669 -25.30 50.37 27.52
N SER A 670 -25.46 50.07 28.80
CA SER A 670 -26.20 50.98 29.70
C SER A 670 -26.13 50.52 31.15
N ARG A 671 -26.10 51.54 31.99
CA ARG A 671 -26.00 51.60 33.43
C ARG A 671 -27.37 51.31 34.04
N SER A 672 -27.52 50.25 34.82
CA SER A 672 -28.58 50.17 35.83
C SER A 672 -28.22 49.18 36.93
N GLU A 673 -28.19 49.72 38.15
CA GLU A 673 -28.05 49.04 39.42
C GLU A 673 -29.29 48.20 39.73
N SER A 674 -29.06 47.01 40.31
CA SER A 674 -29.90 46.40 41.36
C SER A 674 -29.14 45.15 41.82
N PHE A 675 -28.41 45.17 42.94
CA PHE A 675 -28.95 44.97 44.29
C PHE A 675 -30.13 43.99 44.27
N LEU A 676 -29.86 42.70 44.50
CA LEU A 676 -30.20 42.06 45.76
C LEU A 676 -29.52 40.70 45.94
N GLN A 677 -29.18 40.47 47.20
CA GLN A 677 -28.52 39.31 47.76
C GLN A 677 -29.36 38.04 47.61
N SER A 678 -28.67 36.90 47.46
CA SER A 678 -29.13 35.65 48.06
C SER A 678 -27.90 34.88 48.55
N ALA A 679 -27.71 34.95 49.85
CA ALA A 679 -26.69 34.23 50.59
C ALA A 679 -27.11 32.76 50.70
N SER A 680 -26.22 31.84 50.34
CA SER A 680 -26.29 30.44 50.72
C SER A 680 -24.85 29.91 50.87
N SER A 681 -24.42 29.84 52.14
CA SER A 681 -23.47 28.90 52.76
C SER A 681 -22.53 28.13 51.83
N THR A 682 -21.24 28.46 51.71
CA THR A 682 -20.15 28.33 52.70
C THR A 682 -19.81 26.87 53.07
N PHE A 683 -19.30 26.11 52.10
CA PHE A 683 -18.19 25.16 52.31
C PHE A 683 -17.19 25.36 51.16
N GLY A 684 -16.42 26.45 51.25
CA GLY A 684 -15.36 26.74 50.30
C GLY A 684 -14.16 25.85 50.56
N PHE A 685 -14.06 24.72 49.85
CA PHE A 685 -12.75 24.11 49.64
C PHE A 685 -11.88 25.14 48.92
N PRO A 686 -10.67 25.45 49.40
CA PRO A 686 -9.77 26.37 48.69
C PRO A 686 -9.63 25.85 47.25
N PRO A 687 -9.76 26.71 46.23
CA PRO A 687 -9.59 26.29 44.85
C PRO A 687 -8.22 25.61 44.74
N SER A 688 -8.24 24.32 44.37
CA SER A 688 -7.02 23.54 44.20
C SER A 688 -6.05 24.36 43.36
N PRO A 689 -4.81 24.60 43.82
CA PRO A 689 -3.86 25.44 43.11
C PRO A 689 -3.76 24.94 41.67
N ARG A 690 -4.11 25.81 40.71
CA ARG A 690 -4.03 25.51 39.27
C ARG A 690 -2.64 24.94 39.00
N SER A 691 -2.57 23.65 38.66
CA SER A 691 -1.31 22.99 38.36
C SER A 691 -0.67 23.72 37.18
N LYS A 692 0.55 24.22 37.37
CA LYS A 692 1.32 24.84 36.28
C LYS A 692 1.38 23.84 35.12
N ALA A 693 1.07 24.30 33.90
CA ALA A 693 1.14 23.50 32.69
C ALA A 693 2.53 22.84 32.58
N ARG A 694 2.54 21.54 32.30
CA ARG A 694 3.77 20.76 32.15
C ARG A 694 4.34 21.02 30.75
N PRO A 695 5.67 21.03 30.59
CA PRO A 695 6.27 21.17 29.27
C PRO A 695 5.93 19.94 28.40
N PRO A 696 5.62 20.10 27.11
CA PRO A 696 5.32 18.96 26.24
C PRO A 696 6.54 18.03 26.08
N ILE A 697 6.29 16.73 25.88
CA ILE A 697 7.36 15.76 25.59
C ILE A 697 7.69 15.83 24.10
N SER A 698 8.93 16.15 23.76
CA SER A 698 9.40 16.19 22.36
C SER A 698 10.34 15.02 22.08
N ILE A 699 10.06 14.25 21.03
CA ILE A 699 10.82 13.09 20.57
C ILE A 699 11.19 13.32 19.10
N ARG A 700 12.47 13.50 18.79
CA ARG A 700 12.92 13.63 17.39
C ARG A 700 12.95 12.25 16.74
N LEU A 701 12.51 12.16 15.48
CA LEU A 701 12.56 10.94 14.66
C LEU A 701 13.62 11.10 13.57
N PRO A 702 14.90 10.79 13.82
CA PRO A 702 15.98 11.09 12.89
C PRO A 702 15.90 10.15 11.70
N CYS A 703 15.89 10.73 10.50
CA CYS A 703 15.94 10.01 9.25
C CYS A 703 17.28 10.25 8.56
N ARG A 704 18.12 9.22 8.46
CA ARG A 704 19.44 9.34 7.78
C ARG A 704 19.40 8.94 6.31
N GLU A 705 18.35 8.26 5.91
CA GLU A 705 18.20 7.70 4.58
C GLU A 705 16.85 8.12 4.02
N ARG A 706 16.76 8.25 2.70
CA ARG A 706 15.49 8.50 2.03
C ARG A 706 14.51 7.35 2.32
N LEU A 707 13.39 7.63 2.98
CA LEU A 707 12.37 6.62 3.24
C LEU A 707 11.78 6.10 1.92
N GLN A 708 11.67 4.78 1.82
CA GLN A 708 11.07 4.07 0.70
C GLN A 708 9.96 3.15 1.24
N SER A 709 8.95 2.86 0.42
CA SER A 709 7.82 2.04 0.85
C SER A 709 8.19 0.59 1.21
N ARG A 710 9.33 0.09 0.72
CA ARG A 710 9.76 -1.31 0.89
C ARG A 710 10.77 -1.49 2.02
N GLY A 711 10.27 -1.45 3.25
CA GLY A 711 10.95 -2.01 4.42
C GLY A 711 11.93 -1.08 5.15
N PHE A 712 11.96 0.20 4.79
CA PHE A 712 12.64 1.22 5.59
C PHE A 712 11.64 1.87 6.56
N GLN A 713 12.01 1.90 7.83
CA GLN A 713 11.26 2.58 8.87
C GLN A 713 12.23 3.22 9.86
N ILE A 714 11.90 4.41 10.32
CA ILE A 714 12.57 5.02 11.48
C ILE A 714 12.01 4.30 12.71
N VAL A 715 12.87 3.85 13.62
CA VAL A 715 12.43 3.22 14.88
C VAL A 715 13.19 3.82 16.03
N ILE A 716 12.47 4.26 17.07
CA ILE A 716 13.05 4.81 18.30
C ILE A 716 12.44 4.13 19.51
N SER A 717 13.28 3.86 20.51
CA SER A 717 12.82 3.45 21.83
C SER A 717 12.35 4.66 22.64
N LEU A 718 11.18 4.56 23.26
CA LEU A 718 10.74 5.56 24.24
C LEU A 718 11.69 5.64 25.44
N GLU A 719 12.43 4.56 25.73
CA GLU A 719 13.44 4.55 26.81
C GLU A 719 14.62 5.48 26.54
N ASP A 720 14.90 5.82 25.27
CA ASP A 720 16.00 6.72 24.89
C ASP A 720 15.70 8.18 25.26
N SER A 721 14.43 8.51 25.53
CA SER A 721 13.99 9.81 26.01
C SER A 721 13.39 9.69 27.42
N PRO A 722 14.04 10.22 28.48
CA PRO A 722 13.60 10.00 29.85
C PRO A 722 12.19 10.55 30.13
N SER A 723 11.79 11.61 29.42
CA SER A 723 10.44 12.16 29.51
C SER A 723 9.41 11.26 28.82
N ALA A 724 9.75 10.70 27.65
CA ALA A 724 8.86 9.81 26.90
C ALA A 724 8.71 8.42 27.53
N ALA A 725 9.77 7.91 28.17
CA ALA A 725 9.74 6.66 28.92
C ALA A 725 8.65 6.65 30.00
N THR A 726 8.22 7.82 30.47
CA THR A 726 7.15 7.90 31.48
C THR A 726 5.80 7.38 30.95
N LEU A 727 5.56 7.39 29.64
CA LEU A 727 4.29 7.01 29.02
C LEU A 727 3.92 5.54 29.26
N GLN A 728 4.90 4.69 29.60
CA GLN A 728 4.69 3.28 29.90
C GLN A 728 4.06 3.02 31.27
N TYR A 729 4.10 4.00 32.18
CA TYR A 729 3.61 3.83 33.54
C TYR A 729 2.15 4.30 33.70
N ALA A 730 1.33 3.49 34.36
CA ALA A 730 -0.04 3.84 34.68
C ALA A 730 -0.11 5.16 35.49
N GLY A 731 -1.14 5.97 35.22
CA GLY A 731 -1.31 7.28 35.86
C GLY A 731 -0.37 8.37 35.32
N ASN A 732 0.17 8.18 34.12
CA ASN A 732 0.99 9.20 33.47
C ASN A 732 0.18 10.50 33.25
N PRO A 733 0.71 11.68 33.64
CA PRO A 733 -0.02 12.95 33.55
C PRO A 733 -0.29 13.44 32.12
N TYR A 734 0.43 12.94 31.12
CA TYR A 734 0.21 13.25 29.69
C TYR A 734 -0.90 12.39 29.06
N ILE A 735 -1.43 11.42 29.80
CA ILE A 735 -2.62 10.68 29.42
C ILE A 735 -3.76 11.28 30.24
N ALA A 736 -4.74 11.86 29.55
CA ALA A 736 -5.86 12.50 30.21
C ALA A 736 -6.71 11.49 31.00
N ALA A 737 -7.55 12.00 31.88
CA ALA A 737 -8.49 11.18 32.66
C ALA A 737 -9.50 10.41 31.77
N ASP A 738 -9.66 10.83 30.52
CA ASP A 738 -10.42 10.14 29.47
C ASP A 738 -9.66 8.94 28.84
N GLU A 739 -8.46 8.62 29.36
CA GLU A 739 -7.54 7.62 28.84
C GLU A 739 -7.07 7.85 27.39
N LYS A 740 -7.20 9.09 26.88
CA LYS A 740 -6.73 9.47 25.54
C LYS A 740 -5.30 10.02 25.61
N LEU A 741 -4.44 9.52 24.73
CA LEU A 741 -3.14 10.13 24.45
C LEU A 741 -3.28 11.11 23.30
N ARG A 742 -2.83 12.35 23.49
CA ARG A 742 -2.80 13.39 22.46
C ARG A 742 -1.38 13.61 21.98
N VAL A 743 -1.16 13.43 20.67
CA VAL A 743 0.16 13.48 20.06
C VAL A 743 0.11 14.32 18.80
N ARG A 744 1.12 15.17 18.58
CA ARG A 744 1.31 15.95 17.36
C ARG A 744 2.60 15.51 16.68
N LEU A 745 2.52 15.00 15.46
CA LEU A 745 3.68 14.77 14.60
C LEU A 745 3.90 16.01 13.76
N GLU A 746 5.07 16.63 13.86
CA GLU A 746 5.51 17.72 13.00
C GLU A 746 6.57 17.18 12.06
N ALA A 747 6.42 17.42 10.77
CA ALA A 747 7.31 16.86 9.76
C ALA A 747 7.54 17.83 8.60
N SER A 748 8.74 17.78 8.03
CA SER A 748 9.13 18.50 6.82
C SER A 748 9.76 17.52 5.83
N LEU A 749 9.42 17.63 4.55
CA LEU A 749 9.90 16.73 3.48
C LEU A 749 11.26 17.15 2.93
N ARG A 750 12.15 17.60 3.80
CA ARG A 750 13.52 18.01 3.48
C ARG A 750 14.54 17.01 4.01
N MET A 751 15.72 17.02 3.41
CA MET A 751 16.87 16.34 3.99
C MET A 751 17.13 17.01 5.33
N PRO A 752 17.18 16.26 6.46
CA PRO A 752 17.50 16.88 7.74
C PRO A 752 18.85 17.58 7.60
N GLU A 753 18.87 18.89 7.86
CA GLU A 753 20.10 19.64 7.93
C GLU A 753 21.00 18.90 8.91
N HIS A 754 22.20 18.53 8.46
CA HIS A 754 23.12 17.77 9.28
C HIS A 754 23.19 18.47 10.64
N ASP A 755 22.81 17.75 11.71
CA ASP A 755 23.22 18.13 13.05
C ASP A 755 24.75 18.12 12.98
N CYS A 756 25.33 19.28 12.68
CA CYS A 756 26.75 19.53 12.74
C CYS A 756 27.06 19.53 14.23
N ILE A 757 27.07 18.33 14.82
CA ILE A 757 27.58 18.11 16.15
C ILE A 757 29.06 18.43 16.00
N ILE A 758 29.44 19.64 16.38
CA ILE A 758 30.84 20.02 16.58
C ILE A 758 31.31 19.12 17.72
N SER A 759 31.85 17.96 17.38
CA SER A 759 32.40 16.98 18.32
C SER A 759 33.76 17.40 18.81
#